data_AF-A0A7X8UXL1-F1
#
_entry.id   AF-A0A7X8UXL1-F1
#
_cell.length_a   1.000
_cell.length_b   1.000
_cell.length_c   1.000
_cell.angle_alpha   90.00
_cell.angle_beta   90.00
_cell.angle_gamma   90.00
#
_symmetry.space_group_name_H-M   'P 1'
#
loop_
_entity.id
_entity.type
_entity.pdbx_description
1 polymer ?
#
loop_
_entity_poly.entity_id
_entity_poly.type
_entity_poly.pdbx_seq_one_letter_code
_entity_poly.pdbx_strand_id
1 'polypeptide(L)'
;MHTHHNPRRAWANACFTNFFMVLFVLLVAGGCPVSESLIPTSADPAQDSQIVDGNENGENDEQVLAYSGIYPLTDSRGWPSNLTVTRLTDRQILLGWQDNSADEEGFRIERQESGGQWQSLATVGRNQTSYIDESVESDTTYSYRIIAFNTNDESTPSIVASLISETEIQNLPPTLLPVIDLQVKQVTESSIQLAWSDANDQEEGTLIERSDGTNDWHERAVLESDLTTFSDTDLQAAMTYCYRVTPFRASEYASTSESVCLTLEGPTGTDYAFLGGGGGGGGGSSPQPSRPPFLVVEDGQPVACIVIPPSCPTIQYKAALLLQDYIYRSTDAFLPISRDVDSAPAIHVGRNSYVDQLPLSLETLEDEGFVLGGVDAANYVITGWTAQGTEYGVNEFLERHVGVRWLMPGEIGTHVPQLAGLEVSSDEVRQTPAFISRWFSGFQGTVQWQWAYRNRMQTAPTFFSHHNMKNLLPPSRYIDTHPHFYPVINGERYLPPNDTVYDWQPVFTAEGIIDEVVQSVIDHFQAYPQRQSCSLGINDSHRYDDVLFQGSAGTNFLGFPNLSNSYYNFCNRVAYQVLLAGVDKYFGCLAYSHVAAPPIGFQLHPRIVPFMTYDRMKWCNPEIRAQGQQITLAWNAAADRIGWYDYLYGAAYCIPRVYPHLMQEYLHFGHANGVRAAYAEAYPFWGEGPKLYIYLKLLWDPSQDVDVLLDDWYIHCVGEQAAPYLREYYAIWERFWTQEAPHLEWFGMGQQFLRFMRIDYLKGVDPADMIRSRQLLDACVTHAQTSDQQARAELLRRAFGYYEATYEAYRPEVIAQCEPIIDESSALAAVEVLQNAPVANIRRFQLWDEFLEDEVLRPGIDLYEDRYRELTRNTWGVSLPWRLLDHAQTSPEVYNALKNFQLPALDDPENPPFGYPSEELSANVQSLLAFIDRPKTLCTVDSSFENGIENQTPLFNAPWLTWPRGDDAHPQFRVTSEVIASTGTKSVKILGAPGYSASVYQVVSEMDYLPPGRYVAAMRFHTPTTLIQQGQDPPPTVRISVIAYANYGQSNQVQRSYATEMVVPAAHGGWNTISWNGEIDDTIDHYPVSHMWVMASVRYLNDQIIYLDDVYLEKLSE
;
A
#
# COMPACT_ATOMS: atom_id res chain seq x y z
N MET A 1 0.15 45.74 -33.36
CA MET A 1 -0.85 45.10 -34.25
C MET A 1 -0.15 43.94 -34.94
N HIS A 2 -0.81 42.79 -35.04
CA HIS A 2 -0.29 41.51 -35.56
C HIS A 2 0.92 40.95 -34.79
N THR A 3 0.82 39.85 -34.02
CA THR A 3 0.28 38.48 -34.22
C THR A 3 1.22 37.52 -34.95
N HIS A 4 1.75 36.54 -34.22
CA HIS A 4 1.65 35.13 -34.59
C HIS A 4 1.42 34.29 -33.30
N HIS A 5 0.77 33.14 -33.42
CA HIS A 5 0.30 32.33 -32.28
C HIS A 5 1.03 31.00 -32.14
N ASN A 6 1.12 30.52 -30.90
CA ASN A 6 1.54 29.17 -30.53
C ASN A 6 0.31 28.22 -30.49
N PRO A 7 0.33 27.04 -31.15
CA PRO A 7 -0.85 26.16 -31.23
C PRO A 7 -0.71 24.83 -30.44
N ARG A 8 -1.77 24.43 -29.71
CA ARG A 8 -2.39 23.07 -29.69
C ARG A 8 -3.38 22.89 -28.52
N ARG A 9 -4.66 23.22 -28.76
CA ARG A 9 -5.84 22.58 -28.14
C ARG A 9 -7.01 22.64 -29.15
N ALA A 10 -7.96 21.72 -29.00
CA ALA A 10 -9.24 21.60 -29.73
C ALA A 10 -9.22 21.27 -31.24
N TRP A 11 -9.60 20.03 -31.54
CA TRP A 11 -10.44 19.60 -32.67
C TRP A 11 -11.53 18.69 -32.07
N ALA A 12 -12.72 18.48 -32.63
CA ALA A 12 -13.60 19.28 -33.50
C ALA A 12 -14.98 18.56 -33.51
N ASN A 13 -16.12 19.24 -33.76
CA ASN A 13 -17.41 18.54 -33.82
C ASN A 13 -18.44 19.18 -34.79
N ALA A 14 -19.13 18.33 -35.57
CA ALA A 14 -20.18 18.61 -36.59
C ALA A 14 -19.79 19.54 -37.77
N CYS A 15 -20.27 19.39 -39.03
CA CYS A 15 -21.61 19.02 -39.54
C CYS A 15 -21.59 18.43 -40.98
N PHE A 16 -22.53 17.50 -41.28
CA PHE A 16 -23.30 17.24 -42.54
C PHE A 16 -22.65 17.41 -43.95
N THR A 17 -22.92 16.61 -45.00
CA THR A 17 -24.11 15.85 -45.47
C THR A 17 -23.66 14.88 -46.62
N ASN A 18 -24.39 14.03 -47.38
CA ASN A 18 -25.81 13.58 -47.58
C ASN A 18 -25.82 12.29 -48.46
N PHE A 19 -26.76 11.33 -48.32
CA PHE A 19 -27.67 10.86 -49.42
C PHE A 19 -28.60 9.65 -49.08
N PHE A 20 -29.78 9.64 -49.74
CA PHE A 20 -30.85 8.61 -49.85
C PHE A 20 -31.58 8.16 -48.54
N MET A 21 -32.86 8.47 -48.25
CA MET A 21 -34.19 8.23 -48.90
C MET A 21 -34.84 6.89 -48.43
N VAL A 22 -36.05 6.84 -47.83
CA VAL A 22 -37.39 6.73 -48.50
C VAL A 22 -38.56 6.78 -47.45
N LEU A 23 -39.65 7.55 -47.73
CA LEU A 23 -41.10 7.47 -47.30
C LEU A 23 -41.52 7.22 -45.81
N PHE A 24 -42.40 8.02 -45.17
CA PHE A 24 -43.91 8.15 -45.19
C PHE A 24 -44.71 7.08 -44.36
N VAL A 25 -45.87 7.34 -43.68
CA VAL A 25 -46.59 8.59 -43.25
C VAL A 25 -47.87 8.31 -42.39
N LEU A 26 -48.40 9.35 -41.70
CA LEU A 26 -49.80 9.64 -41.26
C LEU A 26 -50.51 8.95 -40.04
N LEU A 27 -50.98 9.84 -39.13
CA LEU A 27 -52.31 9.92 -38.44
C LEU A 27 -52.69 8.85 -37.36
N VAL A 28 -53.60 9.10 -36.40
CA VAL A 28 -54.64 10.16 -36.18
C VAL A 28 -54.48 10.81 -34.77
N ALA A 29 -55.12 11.96 -34.51
CA ALA A 29 -55.00 12.75 -33.27
C ALA A 29 -56.29 12.82 -32.40
N GLY A 30 -56.13 13.13 -31.10
CA GLY A 30 -57.11 13.92 -30.32
C GLY A 30 -57.54 13.40 -28.93
N GLY A 31 -57.23 14.15 -27.86
CA GLY A 31 -57.85 13.99 -26.52
C GLY A 31 -56.88 14.11 -25.33
N CYS A 32 -57.20 14.97 -24.34
CA CYS A 32 -56.45 15.24 -23.10
C CYS A 32 -57.33 16.15 -22.19
N PRO A 33 -57.19 16.24 -20.84
CA PRO A 33 -56.34 15.49 -19.86
C PRO A 33 -57.15 14.38 -19.13
N VAL A 34 -56.95 13.89 -17.88
CA VAL A 34 -56.23 14.34 -16.66
C VAL A 34 -55.82 13.15 -15.74
N SER A 35 -55.04 13.43 -14.70
CA SER A 35 -54.84 12.68 -13.44
C SER A 35 -54.25 11.25 -13.48
N GLU A 36 -52.92 11.24 -13.49
CA GLU A 36 -52.03 10.58 -12.50
C GLU A 36 -51.87 9.04 -12.40
N SER A 37 -50.60 8.65 -12.64
CA SER A 37 -49.85 7.49 -12.14
C SER A 37 -50.39 6.06 -12.36
N LEU A 38 -49.76 5.36 -13.31
CA LEU A 38 -49.71 3.90 -13.39
C LEU A 38 -48.26 3.40 -13.59
N ILE A 39 -47.92 2.37 -12.83
CA ILE A 39 -46.85 1.36 -13.01
C ILE A 39 -47.34 0.34 -14.08
N PRO A 40 -46.54 -0.47 -14.84
CA PRO A 40 -45.10 -0.84 -14.74
C PRO A 40 -44.27 -0.85 -16.07
N THR A 41 -43.02 -1.37 -16.02
CA THR A 41 -42.25 -2.15 -17.05
C THR A 41 -41.84 -1.47 -18.38
N SER A 42 -40.67 -1.74 -18.99
CA SER A 42 -39.48 -2.56 -18.62
C SER A 42 -38.31 -2.35 -19.61
N ALA A 43 -37.06 -2.51 -19.14
CA ALA A 43 -35.77 -2.44 -19.90
C ALA A 43 -35.45 -1.04 -20.49
N ASP A 44 -34.18 -0.65 -20.74
CA ASP A 44 -32.90 -1.36 -20.71
C ASP A 44 -31.77 -0.38 -20.26
N PRO A 45 -30.78 -0.74 -19.39
CA PRO A 45 -29.81 0.22 -18.86
C PRO A 45 -28.41 0.14 -19.51
N ALA A 46 -28.01 1.17 -20.26
CA ALA A 46 -26.63 1.33 -20.71
C ALA A 46 -26.26 2.83 -20.92
N GLN A 47 -25.23 3.29 -20.19
CA GLN A 47 -24.65 4.65 -20.22
C GLN A 47 -25.64 5.76 -19.78
N ASP A 48 -25.27 6.72 -18.92
CA ASP A 48 -23.98 7.41 -18.83
C ASP A 48 -23.62 7.71 -17.36
N SER A 49 -22.35 7.54 -16.99
CA SER A 49 -21.83 7.80 -15.63
C SER A 49 -20.36 8.21 -15.64
N GLN A 50 -20.00 9.23 -16.42
CA GLN A 50 -18.74 9.95 -16.22
C GLN A 50 -18.78 10.76 -14.91
N ILE A 51 -18.38 10.14 -13.80
CA ILE A 51 -17.92 10.86 -12.60
C ILE A 51 -16.42 11.10 -12.78
N VAL A 52 -16.01 12.36 -12.64
CA VAL A 52 -14.64 12.83 -12.91
C VAL A 52 -13.79 12.73 -11.64
N ASP A 53 -12.49 12.48 -11.83
CA ASP A 53 -11.50 12.31 -10.77
C ASP A 53 -11.46 13.45 -9.76
N GLY A 54 -11.22 13.06 -8.51
CA GLY A 54 -11.14 13.95 -7.34
C GLY A 54 -10.56 13.19 -6.14
N ASN A 55 -9.48 12.44 -6.37
CA ASN A 55 -8.87 11.57 -5.37
C ASN A 55 -8.16 12.39 -4.29
N GLU A 56 -8.63 12.29 -3.05
CA GLU A 56 -7.87 12.37 -1.80
C GLU A 56 -8.81 12.07 -0.62
N ASN A 57 -8.29 11.41 0.42
CA ASN A 57 -8.97 11.08 1.68
C ASN A 57 -10.12 10.02 1.64
N GLY A 58 -9.76 8.76 1.92
CA GLY A 58 -10.55 7.87 2.79
C GLY A 58 -11.79 7.18 2.21
N GLU A 59 -11.56 5.96 1.68
CA GLU A 59 -12.52 4.84 1.57
C GLU A 59 -13.72 5.00 0.60
N ASN A 60 -13.69 4.18 -0.47
CA ASN A 60 -14.90 3.79 -1.20
C ASN A 60 -15.76 2.91 -0.28
N ASP A 61 -16.71 3.55 0.38
CA ASP A 61 -17.49 3.09 1.53
C ASP A 61 -18.37 1.83 1.29
N GLU A 62 -18.38 1.32 0.05
CA GLU A 62 -18.97 0.04 -0.36
C GLU A 62 -18.01 -1.16 -0.15
N GLN A 63 -16.69 -0.95 -0.20
CA GLN A 63 -15.71 -2.05 -0.12
C GLN A 63 -15.77 -2.80 1.21
N VAL A 64 -16.08 -2.12 2.32
CA VAL A 64 -16.21 -2.78 3.65
C VAL A 64 -17.37 -3.78 3.67
N LEU A 65 -18.42 -3.56 2.86
CA LEU A 65 -19.52 -4.52 2.69
C LEU A 65 -19.19 -5.60 1.64
N ALA A 66 -18.37 -5.25 0.64
CA ALA A 66 -17.83 -6.22 -0.31
C ALA A 66 -16.83 -7.21 0.33
N TYR A 67 -16.13 -6.87 1.42
CA TYR A 67 -15.12 -7.77 2.00
C TYR A 67 -15.66 -8.95 2.83
N SER A 68 -16.89 -8.89 3.36
CA SER A 68 -17.62 -10.12 3.74
C SER A 68 -18.01 -11.00 2.54
N GLY A 69 -17.83 -10.48 1.32
CA GLY A 69 -18.17 -11.08 0.04
C GLY A 69 -17.00 -11.17 -0.96
N ILE A 70 -15.74 -11.26 -0.51
CA ILE A 70 -14.62 -11.72 -1.38
C ILE A 70 -14.37 -13.21 -1.16
N TYR A 71 -15.41 -13.99 -1.45
CA TYR A 71 -15.35 -14.87 -2.61
C TYR A 71 -16.43 -14.32 -3.56
N PRO A 72 -16.23 -14.28 -4.88
CA PRO A 72 -16.95 -13.39 -5.80
C PRO A 72 -18.48 -13.41 -5.62
N LEU A 73 -19.09 -12.23 -5.74
CA LEU A 73 -20.45 -11.93 -5.27
C LEU A 73 -21.49 -12.93 -5.79
N THR A 74 -22.31 -13.41 -4.86
CA THR A 74 -23.55 -14.19 -5.09
C THR A 74 -23.40 -15.37 -6.04
N ASP A 75 -22.67 -16.40 -5.60
CA ASP A 75 -22.93 -17.76 -6.04
C ASP A 75 -23.47 -18.61 -4.87
N SER A 76 -24.77 -18.89 -4.91
CA SER A 76 -25.44 -19.84 -3.99
C SER A 76 -25.65 -21.22 -4.60
N ARG A 77 -25.20 -21.42 -5.83
CA ARG A 77 -25.30 -22.66 -6.62
C ARG A 77 -24.04 -23.51 -6.41
N GLY A 78 -22.87 -22.92 -6.60
CA GLY A 78 -21.56 -23.51 -6.31
C GLY A 78 -20.70 -23.70 -7.56
N TRP A 79 -19.73 -22.80 -7.76
CA TRP A 79 -18.89 -22.77 -8.97
C TRP A 79 -18.04 -24.05 -9.17
N PRO A 80 -17.71 -24.40 -10.43
CA PRO A 80 -16.81 -25.51 -10.72
C PRO A 80 -15.42 -25.28 -10.12
N SER A 81 -14.90 -26.25 -9.37
CA SER A 81 -13.53 -26.21 -8.82
C SER A 81 -12.63 -27.27 -9.47
N ASN A 82 -11.37 -27.34 -9.04
CA ASN A 82 -10.41 -28.38 -9.45
C ASN A 82 -10.30 -28.57 -10.98
N LEU A 83 -10.30 -27.47 -11.75
CA LEU A 83 -10.13 -27.53 -13.20
C LEU A 83 -8.73 -28.07 -13.54
N THR A 84 -8.70 -29.30 -14.05
CA THR A 84 -7.54 -29.95 -14.65
C THR A 84 -7.58 -29.79 -16.16
N VAL A 85 -6.40 -29.65 -16.75
CA VAL A 85 -6.19 -29.54 -18.19
C VAL A 85 -5.10 -30.52 -18.55
N THR A 86 -5.47 -31.59 -19.26
CA THR A 86 -4.63 -32.75 -19.54
C THR A 86 -4.49 -32.91 -21.04
N ARG A 87 -3.25 -32.95 -21.54
CA ARG A 87 -2.99 -33.14 -22.96
C ARG A 87 -3.26 -34.61 -23.35
N LEU A 88 -4.06 -34.83 -24.41
CA LEU A 88 -4.29 -36.16 -24.98
C LEU A 88 -3.42 -36.41 -26.23
N THR A 89 -3.32 -35.41 -27.11
CA THR A 89 -2.45 -35.42 -28.30
C THR A 89 -1.88 -34.01 -28.54
N ASP A 90 -1.19 -33.76 -29.65
CA ASP A 90 -0.87 -32.39 -30.11
C ASP A 90 -2.10 -31.61 -30.61
N ARG A 91 -3.27 -32.26 -30.74
CA ARG A 91 -4.53 -31.69 -31.27
C ARG A 91 -5.78 -31.93 -30.41
N GLN A 92 -5.62 -32.50 -29.21
CA GLN A 92 -6.72 -32.75 -28.26
C GLN A 92 -6.28 -32.47 -26.82
N ILE A 93 -7.08 -31.69 -26.10
CA ILE A 93 -6.92 -31.41 -24.67
C ILE A 93 -8.19 -31.88 -23.92
N LEU A 94 -8.02 -32.70 -22.89
CA LEU A 94 -9.04 -33.07 -21.94
C LEU A 94 -9.12 -32.03 -20.82
N LEU A 95 -10.32 -31.54 -20.54
CA LEU A 95 -10.68 -30.75 -19.38
C LEU A 95 -11.43 -31.64 -18.39
N GLY A 96 -11.14 -31.50 -17.10
CA GLY A 96 -11.91 -32.13 -16.02
C GLY A 96 -12.11 -31.17 -14.85
N TRP A 97 -13.28 -31.14 -14.22
CA TRP A 97 -13.58 -30.24 -13.11
C TRP A 97 -14.49 -30.91 -12.07
N GLN A 98 -14.37 -30.45 -10.83
CA GLN A 98 -15.28 -30.78 -9.75
C GLN A 98 -16.59 -30.00 -9.93
N ASP A 99 -17.71 -30.71 -10.02
CA ASP A 99 -19.03 -30.11 -9.87
C ASP A 99 -19.29 -29.82 -8.38
N ASN A 100 -19.73 -28.59 -8.07
CA ASN A 100 -20.16 -28.14 -6.75
C ASN A 100 -21.60 -27.59 -6.78
N SER A 101 -22.28 -27.65 -7.94
CA SER A 101 -23.63 -27.16 -8.15
C SER A 101 -24.70 -28.18 -7.73
N ALA A 102 -25.93 -27.69 -7.51
CA ALA A 102 -27.09 -28.54 -7.20
C ALA A 102 -28.38 -28.16 -7.97
N ASP A 103 -28.43 -27.02 -8.64
CA ASP A 103 -29.57 -26.54 -9.46
C ASP A 103 -29.17 -26.05 -10.86
N GLU A 104 -27.99 -26.47 -11.33
CA GLU A 104 -27.49 -26.26 -12.69
C GLU A 104 -28.30 -27.02 -13.76
N GLU A 105 -28.25 -26.52 -15.00
CA GLU A 105 -28.73 -27.20 -16.20
C GLU A 105 -27.57 -27.62 -17.12
N GLY A 106 -26.38 -27.05 -16.92
CA GLY A 106 -25.14 -27.39 -17.62
C GLY A 106 -23.97 -26.48 -17.28
N PHE A 107 -22.87 -26.64 -18.02
CA PHE A 107 -21.67 -25.80 -17.90
C PHE A 107 -21.28 -25.18 -19.24
N ARG A 108 -20.93 -23.88 -19.24
CA ARG A 108 -20.24 -23.22 -20.34
C ARG A 108 -18.74 -23.33 -20.12
N ILE A 109 -18.05 -23.70 -21.18
CA ILE A 109 -16.60 -23.87 -21.23
C ILE A 109 -16.05 -22.71 -22.05
N GLU A 110 -15.17 -21.92 -21.46
CA GLU A 110 -14.55 -20.77 -22.11
C GLU A 110 -13.05 -20.97 -22.26
N ARG A 111 -12.52 -20.54 -23.41
CA ARG A 111 -11.10 -20.65 -23.80
C ARG A 111 -10.55 -19.28 -24.18
N GLN A 112 -9.27 -19.05 -23.92
CA GLN A 112 -8.49 -17.96 -24.50
C GLN A 112 -7.12 -18.46 -24.98
N GLU A 113 -6.54 -17.77 -25.97
CA GLU A 113 -5.18 -17.99 -26.47
C GLU A 113 -4.29 -16.85 -25.94
N SER A 114 -3.15 -17.18 -25.33
CA SER A 114 -2.05 -16.26 -24.97
C SER A 114 -2.47 -14.87 -24.43
N GLY A 115 -3.39 -14.81 -23.46
CA GLY A 115 -3.84 -13.54 -22.85
C GLY A 115 -4.84 -12.73 -23.68
N GLY A 116 -5.47 -13.34 -24.68
CA GLY A 116 -6.55 -12.75 -25.48
C GLY A 116 -7.87 -12.58 -24.70
N GLN A 117 -8.98 -12.47 -25.44
CA GLN A 117 -10.33 -12.43 -24.84
C GLN A 117 -10.91 -13.83 -24.70
N TRP A 118 -11.62 -14.07 -23.60
CA TRP A 118 -12.39 -15.30 -23.37
C TRP A 118 -13.47 -15.50 -24.43
N GLN A 119 -13.55 -16.71 -24.99
CA GLN A 119 -14.56 -17.12 -25.96
C GLN A 119 -15.24 -18.40 -25.49
N SER A 120 -16.56 -18.50 -25.66
CA SER A 120 -17.32 -19.72 -25.41
C SER A 120 -16.92 -20.80 -26.41
N LEU A 121 -16.22 -21.83 -25.94
CA LEU A 121 -15.81 -23.00 -26.72
C LEU A 121 -16.98 -23.98 -26.86
N ALA A 122 -17.63 -24.31 -25.74
CA ALA A 122 -18.67 -25.33 -25.69
C ALA A 122 -19.66 -25.11 -24.55
N THR A 123 -20.79 -25.82 -24.64
CA THR A 123 -21.77 -25.96 -23.57
C THR A 123 -22.06 -27.44 -23.38
N VAL A 124 -21.85 -27.94 -22.17
CA VAL A 124 -22.11 -29.33 -21.76
C VAL A 124 -23.32 -29.41 -20.83
N GLY A 125 -23.92 -30.60 -20.72
CA GLY A 125 -25.14 -30.81 -19.94
C GLY A 125 -24.91 -30.92 -18.43
N ARG A 126 -26.02 -30.92 -17.69
CA ARG A 126 -26.09 -31.07 -16.23
C ARG A 126 -25.23 -32.22 -15.68
N ASN A 127 -24.55 -32.01 -14.55
CA ASN A 127 -23.60 -32.91 -13.89
C ASN A 127 -22.40 -33.39 -14.76
N GLN A 128 -22.13 -32.80 -15.93
CA GLN A 128 -20.90 -33.13 -16.65
C GLN A 128 -19.69 -32.47 -15.99
N THR A 129 -18.66 -33.27 -15.77
CA THR A 129 -17.40 -32.92 -15.08
C THR A 129 -16.17 -33.02 -15.99
N SER A 130 -16.37 -33.22 -17.30
CA SER A 130 -15.28 -33.31 -18.28
C SER A 130 -15.68 -32.89 -19.69
N TYR A 131 -14.69 -32.55 -20.53
CA TYR A 131 -14.87 -32.21 -21.95
C TYR A 131 -13.55 -32.35 -22.71
N ILE A 132 -13.59 -32.75 -24.00
CA ILE A 132 -12.39 -32.79 -24.86
C ILE A 132 -12.46 -31.67 -25.90
N ASP A 133 -11.47 -30.77 -25.88
CA ASP A 133 -11.25 -29.77 -26.92
C ASP A 133 -10.41 -30.35 -28.05
N GLU A 134 -11.07 -30.73 -29.15
CA GLU A 134 -10.44 -31.21 -30.40
C GLU A 134 -10.08 -30.07 -31.37
N SER A 135 -10.29 -28.81 -30.96
CA SER A 135 -10.12 -27.62 -31.80
C SER A 135 -8.84 -26.83 -31.48
N VAL A 136 -7.87 -27.49 -30.86
CA VAL A 136 -6.55 -26.93 -30.53
C VAL A 136 -5.56 -27.17 -31.67
N GLU A 137 -4.72 -26.17 -31.93
CA GLU A 137 -3.58 -26.25 -32.83
C GLU A 137 -2.28 -26.53 -32.04
N SER A 138 -1.31 -27.15 -32.70
CA SER A 138 -0.04 -27.49 -32.06
C SER A 138 0.82 -26.25 -31.76
N ASP A 139 1.74 -26.40 -30.81
CA ASP A 139 2.63 -25.36 -30.26
C ASP A 139 1.91 -24.10 -29.73
N THR A 140 0.61 -24.19 -29.47
CA THR A 140 -0.23 -23.09 -28.97
C THR A 140 -0.55 -23.25 -27.49
N THR A 141 -0.57 -22.15 -26.73
CA THR A 141 -0.93 -22.12 -25.31
C THR A 141 -2.39 -21.72 -25.13
N TYR A 142 -3.18 -22.62 -24.56
CA TYR A 142 -4.60 -22.43 -24.29
C TYR A 142 -4.84 -22.33 -22.78
N SER A 143 -5.69 -21.37 -22.40
CA SER A 143 -6.20 -21.23 -21.03
C SER A 143 -7.71 -21.45 -21.03
N TYR A 144 -8.20 -22.15 -20.01
CA TYR A 144 -9.60 -22.58 -19.88
C TYR A 144 -10.22 -22.12 -18.55
N ARG A 145 -11.53 -21.89 -18.55
CA ARG A 145 -12.37 -21.74 -17.35
C ARG A 145 -13.76 -22.33 -17.57
N ILE A 146 -14.38 -22.85 -16.51
CA ILE A 146 -15.71 -23.48 -16.54
C ILE A 146 -16.70 -22.63 -15.74
N ILE A 147 -17.92 -22.48 -16.23
CA ILE A 147 -19.02 -21.70 -15.62
C ILE A 147 -20.27 -22.57 -15.58
N ALA A 148 -20.86 -22.82 -14.40
CA ALA A 148 -22.16 -23.48 -14.30
C ALA A 148 -23.29 -22.49 -14.64
N PHE A 149 -24.41 -22.95 -15.20
CA PHE A 149 -25.55 -22.08 -15.49
C PHE A 149 -26.89 -22.81 -15.38
N ASN A 150 -27.98 -22.05 -15.25
CA ASN A 150 -29.34 -22.53 -15.52
C ASN A 150 -30.17 -21.46 -16.23
N THR A 151 -31.48 -21.68 -16.39
CA THR A 151 -32.42 -20.76 -17.07
C THR A 151 -32.50 -19.34 -16.48
N ASN A 152 -31.92 -19.08 -15.31
CA ASN A 152 -32.10 -17.82 -14.59
C ASN A 152 -30.77 -17.11 -14.23
N ASP A 153 -29.66 -17.84 -14.07
CA ASP A 153 -28.40 -17.26 -13.58
C ASP A 153 -27.15 -18.12 -13.91
N GLU A 154 -25.96 -17.54 -13.76
CA GLU A 154 -24.65 -18.18 -14.00
C GLU A 154 -23.78 -18.21 -12.72
N SER A 155 -22.91 -19.21 -12.58
CA SER A 155 -21.93 -19.26 -11.48
C SER A 155 -20.77 -18.29 -11.74
N THR A 156 -19.95 -18.07 -10.70
CA THR A 156 -18.62 -17.51 -10.94
C THR A 156 -17.75 -18.54 -11.69
N PRO A 157 -16.77 -18.14 -12.51
CA PRO A 157 -15.93 -19.10 -13.21
C PRO A 157 -15.00 -19.88 -12.28
N SER A 158 -14.58 -21.07 -12.72
CA SER A 158 -13.49 -21.81 -12.11
C SER A 158 -12.18 -21.01 -12.08
N ILE A 159 -11.24 -21.44 -11.23
CA ILE A 159 -9.83 -21.04 -11.39
C ILE A 159 -9.37 -21.38 -12.81
N VAL A 160 -8.59 -20.48 -13.41
CA VAL A 160 -8.05 -20.64 -14.76
C VAL A 160 -6.92 -21.66 -14.76
N ALA A 161 -6.99 -22.63 -15.66
CA ALA A 161 -5.93 -23.60 -15.90
C ALA A 161 -5.42 -23.47 -17.35
N SER A 162 -4.11 -23.60 -17.54
CA SER A 162 -3.46 -23.37 -18.84
C SER A 162 -2.48 -24.47 -19.20
N LEU A 163 -2.40 -24.83 -20.49
CA LEU A 163 -1.52 -25.88 -21.00
C LEU A 163 -1.05 -25.56 -22.43
N ILE A 164 0.14 -26.07 -22.79
CA ILE A 164 0.76 -25.92 -24.12
C ILE A 164 0.55 -27.20 -24.93
N SER A 165 -0.03 -27.10 -26.13
CA SER A 165 -0.26 -28.25 -27.02
C SER A 165 0.98 -28.57 -27.87
N GLU A 166 2.10 -28.90 -27.24
CA GLU A 166 3.40 -29.12 -27.92
C GLU A 166 3.35 -30.19 -29.03
N THR A 167 4.03 -29.97 -30.15
CA THR A 167 4.12 -30.95 -31.25
C THR A 167 4.88 -32.22 -30.83
N GLU A 168 4.27 -33.41 -30.98
CA GLU A 168 4.89 -34.66 -30.52
C GLU A 168 5.81 -35.35 -31.54
N ILE A 169 6.88 -35.97 -31.04
CA ILE A 169 7.77 -36.82 -31.83
C ILE A 169 7.15 -38.21 -31.98
N GLN A 170 6.81 -38.60 -33.21
CA GLN A 170 6.23 -39.91 -33.52
C GLN A 170 7.02 -41.09 -32.92
N ASN A 171 6.46 -41.77 -31.90
CA ASN A 171 6.50 -43.23 -31.64
C ASN A 171 5.91 -43.61 -30.26
N LEU A 172 4.67 -43.21 -29.95
CA LEU A 172 3.89 -43.81 -28.86
C LEU A 172 2.80 -44.75 -29.43
N PRO A 173 2.49 -45.87 -28.76
CA PRO A 173 1.36 -46.73 -29.11
C PRO A 173 0.03 -46.09 -28.67
N PRO A 174 -1.12 -46.47 -29.27
CA PRO A 174 -2.43 -45.97 -28.85
C PRO A 174 -2.76 -46.42 -27.41
N THR A 175 -2.92 -45.42 -26.54
CA THR A 175 -3.23 -45.54 -25.11
C THR A 175 -4.56 -46.25 -24.87
N LEU A 176 -4.59 -47.17 -23.91
CA LEU A 176 -5.81 -47.79 -23.41
C LEU A 176 -6.50 -46.82 -22.43
N LEU A 177 -7.75 -46.45 -22.69
CA LEU A 177 -8.43 -45.36 -21.96
C LEU A 177 -9.16 -45.87 -20.70
N PRO A 178 -9.24 -45.05 -19.63
CA PRO A 178 -9.99 -45.39 -18.41
C PRO A 178 -11.51 -45.13 -18.57
N VAL A 179 -12.32 -45.81 -17.74
CA VAL A 179 -13.75 -45.46 -17.56
C VAL A 179 -13.85 -44.24 -16.64
N ILE A 180 -14.62 -43.22 -17.06
CA ILE A 180 -14.69 -41.91 -16.39
C ILE A 180 -16.09 -41.48 -15.92
N ASP A 181 -17.15 -42.24 -16.24
CA ASP A 181 -18.56 -41.88 -15.94
C ASP A 181 -19.33 -43.02 -15.23
N LEU A 182 -18.60 -43.84 -14.44
CA LEU A 182 -19.17 -44.96 -13.68
C LEU A 182 -20.27 -44.49 -12.72
N GLN A 183 -21.48 -45.02 -12.90
CA GLN A 183 -22.67 -44.59 -12.18
C GLN A 183 -23.56 -45.78 -11.75
N VAL A 184 -24.32 -45.58 -10.67
CA VAL A 184 -25.36 -46.52 -10.24
C VAL A 184 -26.66 -46.23 -10.99
N LYS A 185 -27.11 -47.19 -11.80
CA LYS A 185 -28.28 -47.10 -12.68
C LYS A 185 -29.58 -47.61 -12.05
N GLN A 186 -29.50 -48.58 -11.15
CA GLN A 186 -30.66 -49.07 -10.38
C GLN A 186 -30.22 -49.71 -9.05
N VAL A 187 -31.06 -49.58 -8.02
CA VAL A 187 -30.85 -50.14 -6.67
C VAL A 187 -32.09 -50.93 -6.25
N THR A 188 -31.90 -52.01 -5.48
CA THR A 188 -32.94 -52.65 -4.67
C THR A 188 -32.38 -53.02 -3.29
N GLU A 189 -33.23 -53.49 -2.37
CA GLU A 189 -32.84 -53.95 -1.02
C GLU A 189 -31.72 -55.01 -1.00
N SER A 190 -31.41 -55.67 -2.13
CA SER A 190 -30.34 -56.67 -2.24
C SER A 190 -29.58 -56.68 -3.58
N SER A 191 -29.61 -55.59 -4.36
CA SER A 191 -28.89 -55.51 -5.65
C SER A 191 -28.50 -54.10 -6.08
N ILE A 192 -27.37 -53.95 -6.77
CA ILE A 192 -26.90 -52.70 -7.39
C ILE A 192 -26.58 -52.96 -8.87
N GLN A 193 -27.18 -52.18 -9.77
CA GLN A 193 -26.85 -52.16 -11.20
C GLN A 193 -25.97 -50.95 -11.51
N LEU A 194 -24.83 -51.20 -12.14
CA LEU A 194 -23.88 -50.19 -12.61
C LEU A 194 -24.09 -49.92 -14.11
N ALA A 195 -23.70 -48.73 -14.54
CA ALA A 195 -23.52 -48.37 -15.94
C ALA A 195 -22.33 -47.42 -16.12
N TRP A 196 -21.80 -47.36 -17.33
CA TRP A 196 -20.77 -46.41 -17.78
C TRP A 196 -20.88 -46.26 -19.31
N SER A 197 -20.16 -45.29 -19.87
CA SER A 197 -19.99 -45.13 -21.31
C SER A 197 -18.76 -45.89 -21.78
N ASP A 198 -18.86 -46.50 -22.96
CA ASP A 198 -17.71 -46.99 -23.70
C ASP A 198 -17.06 -45.81 -24.45
N ALA A 199 -15.75 -45.65 -24.24
CA ALA A 199 -14.91 -44.63 -24.88
C ALA A 199 -13.63 -45.23 -25.49
N ASN A 200 -13.55 -46.57 -25.63
CA ASN A 200 -12.28 -47.29 -25.75
C ASN A 200 -12.38 -48.46 -26.75
N ASP A 201 -12.26 -48.19 -28.05
CA ASP A 201 -12.40 -49.19 -29.13
C ASP A 201 -11.27 -50.24 -29.22
N GLN A 202 -10.46 -50.38 -28.16
CA GLN A 202 -9.28 -51.25 -28.07
C GLN A 202 -9.30 -52.24 -26.89
N GLU A 203 -10.32 -52.23 -26.02
CA GLU A 203 -10.39 -53.22 -24.91
C GLU A 203 -10.75 -54.64 -25.38
N GLU A 204 -10.19 -55.63 -24.70
CA GLU A 204 -10.60 -57.04 -24.84
C GLU A 204 -11.58 -57.47 -23.74
N GLY A 205 -11.74 -56.63 -22.71
CA GLY A 205 -12.69 -56.80 -21.62
C GLY A 205 -12.52 -55.75 -20.54
N THR A 206 -13.40 -55.80 -19.53
CA THR A 206 -13.45 -54.84 -18.44
C THR A 206 -13.54 -55.55 -17.09
N LEU A 207 -12.65 -55.22 -16.16
CA LEU A 207 -12.61 -55.72 -14.78
C LEU A 207 -13.52 -54.87 -13.88
N ILE A 208 -14.34 -55.54 -13.07
CA ILE A 208 -15.17 -54.91 -12.03
C ILE A 208 -14.64 -55.33 -10.66
N GLU A 209 -14.20 -54.35 -9.86
CA GLU A 209 -13.80 -54.57 -8.47
C GLU A 209 -14.84 -54.01 -7.50
N ARG A 210 -14.98 -54.64 -6.34
CA ARG A 210 -15.83 -54.17 -5.24
C ARG A 210 -15.06 -54.10 -3.93
N SER A 211 -15.34 -53.07 -3.13
CA SER A 211 -14.99 -52.98 -1.71
C SER A 211 -16.26 -52.84 -0.88
N ASP A 212 -16.29 -53.43 0.30
CA ASP A 212 -17.41 -53.30 1.25
C ASP A 212 -17.24 -52.02 2.12
N GLY A 213 -16.78 -50.93 1.50
CA GLY A 213 -16.55 -49.61 2.11
C GLY A 213 -15.21 -49.40 2.82
N THR A 214 -14.21 -50.28 2.62
CA THR A 214 -13.00 -50.35 3.46
C THR A 214 -11.68 -50.12 2.72
N ASN A 215 -11.71 -49.72 1.44
CA ASN A 215 -10.57 -49.66 0.52
C ASN A 215 -9.81 -51.00 0.31
N ASP A 216 -10.32 -52.11 0.85
CA ASP A 216 -9.92 -53.47 0.48
C ASP A 216 -10.75 -53.90 -0.75
N TRP A 217 -10.09 -54.06 -1.89
CA TRP A 217 -10.72 -54.23 -3.22
C TRP A 217 -10.58 -55.67 -3.71
N HIS A 218 -11.71 -56.26 -4.11
CA HIS A 218 -11.79 -57.65 -4.59
C HIS A 218 -12.41 -57.70 -5.99
N GLU A 219 -11.88 -58.55 -6.86
CA GLU A 219 -12.50 -58.87 -8.16
C GLU A 219 -13.94 -59.36 -7.93
N ARG A 220 -14.92 -58.64 -8.50
CA ARG A 220 -16.34 -59.01 -8.44
C ARG A 220 -16.81 -59.67 -9.73
N ALA A 221 -16.30 -59.23 -10.88
CA ALA A 221 -16.53 -59.82 -12.19
C ALA A 221 -15.47 -59.37 -13.21
N VAL A 222 -15.33 -60.15 -14.28
CA VAL A 222 -14.65 -59.74 -15.52
C VAL A 222 -15.68 -59.86 -16.65
N LEU A 223 -15.78 -58.82 -17.47
CA LEU A 223 -16.71 -58.69 -18.58
C LEU A 223 -15.98 -58.79 -19.93
N GLU A 224 -16.67 -59.29 -20.95
CA GLU A 224 -16.26 -59.19 -22.36
C GLU A 224 -16.30 -57.70 -22.81
N SER A 225 -15.62 -57.36 -23.91
CA SER A 225 -15.56 -55.98 -24.44
C SER A 225 -16.94 -55.42 -24.79
N ASP A 226 -17.01 -54.09 -24.97
CA ASP A 226 -18.21 -53.34 -25.40
C ASP A 226 -19.36 -53.36 -24.36
N LEU A 227 -19.19 -54.01 -23.20
CA LEU A 227 -20.20 -54.13 -22.16
C LEU A 227 -20.19 -52.92 -21.21
N THR A 228 -21.27 -52.14 -21.25
CA THR A 228 -21.44 -50.85 -20.55
C THR A 228 -22.30 -50.91 -19.29
N THR A 229 -22.62 -52.12 -18.79
CA THR A 229 -23.42 -52.31 -17.57
C THR A 229 -23.06 -53.58 -16.80
N PHE A 230 -23.10 -53.52 -15.48
CA PHE A 230 -22.96 -54.68 -14.57
C PHE A 230 -24.14 -54.75 -13.59
N SER A 231 -24.38 -55.89 -12.93
CA SER A 231 -25.39 -56.00 -11.87
C SER A 231 -24.94 -56.98 -10.78
N ASP A 232 -24.71 -56.45 -9.59
CA ASP A 232 -24.39 -57.22 -8.39
C ASP A 232 -25.68 -57.54 -7.61
N THR A 233 -25.79 -58.76 -7.10
CA THR A 233 -26.98 -59.31 -6.44
C THR A 233 -26.61 -60.10 -5.19
N ASP A 234 -27.63 -60.42 -4.38
CA ASP A 234 -27.49 -61.06 -3.07
C ASP A 234 -26.71 -60.21 -2.04
N LEU A 235 -26.82 -58.88 -2.19
CA LEU A 235 -26.24 -57.89 -1.29
C LEU A 235 -27.04 -57.77 0.02
N GLN A 236 -26.39 -57.24 1.08
CA GLN A 236 -27.01 -57.08 2.40
C GLN A 236 -27.47 -55.62 2.62
N ALA A 237 -28.70 -55.45 3.10
CA ALA A 237 -29.21 -54.15 3.53
C ALA A 237 -28.40 -53.59 4.72
N ALA A 238 -28.33 -52.26 4.81
CA ALA A 238 -27.52 -51.48 5.75
C ALA A 238 -25.98 -51.68 5.63
N MET A 239 -25.50 -52.26 4.52
CA MET A 239 -24.07 -52.30 4.16
C MET A 239 -23.75 -51.31 3.02
N THR A 240 -22.54 -50.78 3.04
CA THR A 240 -21.98 -49.96 1.96
C THR A 240 -21.22 -50.83 0.98
N TYR A 241 -21.47 -50.63 -0.33
CA TYR A 241 -20.75 -51.26 -1.41
C TYR A 241 -20.18 -50.18 -2.33
N CYS A 242 -18.87 -50.22 -2.54
CA CYS A 242 -18.14 -49.38 -3.48
C CYS A 242 -17.70 -50.21 -4.68
N TYR A 243 -17.86 -49.68 -5.89
CA TYR A 243 -17.48 -50.34 -7.14
C TYR A 243 -16.55 -49.44 -7.95
N ARG A 244 -15.55 -50.05 -8.60
CA ARG A 244 -14.67 -49.38 -9.56
C ARG A 244 -14.40 -50.30 -10.75
N VAL A 245 -14.04 -49.72 -11.89
CA VAL A 245 -14.04 -50.39 -13.20
C VAL A 245 -12.74 -50.11 -13.96
N THR A 246 -12.14 -51.15 -14.54
CA THR A 246 -10.85 -51.05 -15.24
C THR A 246 -10.89 -51.80 -16.58
N PRO A 247 -10.90 -51.10 -17.73
CA PRO A 247 -10.63 -51.69 -19.02
C PRO A 247 -9.28 -52.38 -19.10
N PHE A 248 -9.19 -53.48 -19.85
CA PHE A 248 -7.92 -54.18 -20.12
C PHE A 248 -7.82 -54.70 -21.56
N ARG A 249 -6.57 -54.88 -22.00
CA ARG A 249 -6.17 -55.45 -23.29
C ARG A 249 -5.01 -56.42 -23.06
N ALA A 250 -5.23 -57.71 -23.33
CA ALA A 250 -4.31 -58.81 -23.03
C ALA A 250 -3.80 -58.89 -21.57
N SER A 251 -2.74 -58.15 -21.24
CA SER A 251 -2.18 -58.04 -19.88
C SER A 251 -1.85 -56.59 -19.48
N GLU A 252 -2.40 -55.63 -20.22
CA GLU A 252 -2.31 -54.19 -20.01
C GLU A 252 -3.66 -53.73 -19.46
N TYR A 253 -3.65 -53.07 -18.30
CA TYR A 253 -4.85 -52.48 -17.68
C TYR A 253 -4.77 -50.96 -17.82
N ALA A 254 -5.90 -50.32 -18.06
CA ALA A 254 -6.02 -48.86 -17.99
C ALA A 254 -5.87 -48.37 -16.53
N SER A 255 -5.86 -47.05 -16.32
CA SER A 255 -6.15 -46.51 -14.99
C SER A 255 -7.56 -46.95 -14.58
N THR A 256 -7.71 -47.43 -13.34
CA THR A 256 -9.02 -47.75 -12.78
C THR A 256 -9.88 -46.49 -12.65
N SER A 257 -11.19 -46.62 -12.87
CA SER A 257 -12.15 -45.52 -12.68
C SER A 257 -12.16 -45.01 -11.24
N GLU A 258 -12.66 -43.79 -11.07
CA GLU A 258 -13.21 -43.36 -9.77
C GLU A 258 -14.25 -44.36 -9.25
N SER A 259 -14.35 -44.48 -7.93
CA SER A 259 -15.25 -45.46 -7.30
C SER A 259 -16.62 -44.88 -6.97
N VAL A 260 -17.69 -45.56 -7.38
CA VAL A 260 -19.06 -45.23 -6.95
C VAL A 260 -19.44 -46.06 -5.72
N CYS A 261 -19.78 -45.38 -4.61
CA CYS A 261 -20.15 -45.99 -3.34
C CYS A 261 -21.63 -45.76 -3.01
N LEU A 262 -22.30 -46.79 -2.47
CA LEU A 262 -23.69 -46.70 -2.03
C LEU A 262 -23.97 -47.60 -0.80
N THR A 263 -24.68 -47.06 0.19
CA THR A 263 -25.27 -47.83 1.29
C THR A 263 -26.67 -48.29 0.93
N LEU A 264 -26.96 -49.58 1.05
CA LEU A 264 -28.33 -50.09 0.88
C LEU A 264 -29.19 -49.73 2.09
N GLU A 265 -30.39 -49.15 1.88
CA GLU A 265 -31.27 -48.75 2.98
C GLU A 265 -31.73 -49.93 3.84
N GLY A 266 -31.73 -49.76 5.16
CA GLY A 266 -32.25 -50.73 6.12
C GLY A 266 -33.72 -50.46 6.51
N PRO A 267 -34.50 -51.49 6.89
CA PRO A 267 -35.90 -51.31 7.29
C PRO A 267 -36.01 -50.47 8.57
N THR A 268 -36.72 -49.34 8.49
CA THR A 268 -36.82 -48.38 9.59
C THR A 268 -37.74 -48.84 10.73
N GLY A 269 -37.32 -48.58 11.97
CA GLY A 269 -38.05 -48.91 13.19
C GLY A 269 -37.85 -47.83 14.27
N THR A 270 -38.87 -47.59 15.10
CA THR A 270 -39.06 -46.32 15.81
C THR A 270 -38.92 -46.39 17.33
N ASP A 271 -38.47 -45.26 17.91
CA ASP A 271 -38.67 -44.77 19.29
C ASP A 271 -38.19 -45.62 20.50
N TYR A 272 -37.57 -44.94 21.48
CA TYR A 272 -38.06 -44.82 22.88
C TYR A 272 -37.16 -43.82 23.67
N ALA A 273 -37.56 -43.41 24.88
CA ALA A 273 -37.02 -42.18 25.50
C ALA A 273 -36.84 -42.20 27.05
N PHE A 274 -36.08 -41.19 27.51
CA PHE A 274 -36.21 -40.42 28.77
C PHE A 274 -35.52 -40.85 30.11
N LEU A 275 -34.88 -39.84 30.72
CA LEU A 275 -34.72 -39.49 32.17
C LEU A 275 -33.47 -39.87 33.03
N GLY A 276 -32.67 -38.84 33.36
CA GLY A 276 -32.15 -38.54 34.72
C GLY A 276 -30.72 -39.01 35.09
N GLY A 277 -29.93 -38.28 35.91
CA GLY A 277 -30.07 -36.89 36.39
C GLY A 277 -29.33 -36.51 37.70
N GLY A 278 -28.43 -35.51 37.63
CA GLY A 278 -28.08 -34.57 38.73
C GLY A 278 -26.88 -34.86 39.67
N GLY A 279 -26.24 -33.80 40.19
CA GLY A 279 -25.51 -33.83 41.48
C GLY A 279 -24.09 -33.24 41.58
N GLY A 280 -23.92 -31.92 41.40
CA GLY A 280 -22.60 -31.25 41.39
C GLY A 280 -21.77 -31.19 42.70
N GLY A 281 -20.56 -30.61 42.59
CA GLY A 281 -19.63 -30.33 43.69
C GLY A 281 -18.33 -29.70 43.17
N GLY A 282 -17.88 -28.58 43.74
CA GLY A 282 -16.75 -27.79 43.23
C GLY A 282 -15.53 -27.73 44.16
N GLY A 283 -14.37 -27.42 43.59
CA GLY A 283 -13.11 -27.17 44.31
C GLY A 283 -11.95 -27.03 43.32
N GLY A 284 -11.24 -25.90 43.35
CA GLY A 284 -10.13 -25.63 42.42
C GLY A 284 -8.76 -26.02 42.97
N SER A 285 -7.86 -26.51 42.11
CA SER A 285 -6.46 -26.80 42.47
C SER A 285 -5.54 -27.00 41.26
N SER A 286 -4.39 -26.31 41.28
CA SER A 286 -3.09 -26.69 40.66
C SER A 286 -3.01 -26.93 39.14
N PRO A 287 -1.80 -26.89 38.54
CA PRO A 287 -1.59 -27.31 37.16
C PRO A 287 -2.01 -28.77 36.96
N GLN A 288 -2.74 -29.05 35.87
CA GLN A 288 -3.01 -30.41 35.41
C GLN A 288 -1.75 -31.01 34.77
N PRO A 289 -1.63 -32.35 34.72
CA PRO A 289 -0.73 -32.97 33.74
C PRO A 289 -1.21 -32.61 32.32
N SER A 290 -0.27 -32.43 31.40
CA SER A 290 -0.59 -32.19 29.98
C SER A 290 -1.47 -33.32 29.44
N ARG A 291 -2.55 -32.95 28.75
CA ARG A 291 -3.38 -33.93 28.01
C ARG A 291 -2.51 -34.65 26.96
N PRO A 292 -2.83 -35.91 26.60
CA PRO A 292 -2.20 -36.53 25.44
C PRO A 292 -2.43 -35.64 24.20
N PRO A 293 -1.43 -35.47 23.33
CA PRO A 293 -1.58 -34.65 22.12
C PRO A 293 -2.62 -35.27 21.18
N PHE A 294 -3.16 -34.44 20.29
CA PHE A 294 -4.19 -34.84 19.33
C PHE A 294 -3.56 -35.12 17.97
N LEU A 295 -3.81 -36.31 17.43
CA LEU A 295 -3.23 -36.77 16.17
C LEU A 295 -4.17 -36.43 15.00
N VAL A 296 -3.65 -35.67 14.04
CA VAL A 296 -4.40 -35.15 12.89
C VAL A 296 -4.04 -35.92 11.61
N VAL A 297 -2.74 -36.16 11.41
CA VAL A 297 -2.17 -36.89 10.27
C VAL A 297 -1.06 -37.81 10.76
N GLU A 298 -1.07 -39.08 10.34
CA GLU A 298 -0.04 -40.09 10.64
C GLU A 298 0.44 -40.70 9.32
N ASP A 299 1.76 -40.77 9.10
CA ASP A 299 2.40 -41.28 7.88
C ASP A 299 1.75 -40.80 6.56
N GLY A 300 1.43 -39.50 6.48
CA GLY A 300 0.77 -38.87 5.32
C GLY A 300 -0.70 -39.28 5.10
N GLN A 301 -1.38 -39.88 6.09
CA GLN A 301 -2.79 -40.26 6.02
C GLN A 301 -3.65 -39.48 7.03
N PRO A 302 -4.87 -39.03 6.66
CA PRO A 302 -5.75 -38.28 7.56
C PRO A 302 -6.28 -39.20 8.67
N VAL A 303 -5.96 -38.87 9.93
CA VAL A 303 -6.44 -39.58 11.13
C VAL A 303 -7.68 -38.89 11.71
N ALA A 304 -7.80 -37.57 11.51
CA ALA A 304 -8.95 -36.78 11.94
C ALA A 304 -9.78 -36.25 10.76
N CYS A 305 -11.04 -35.92 11.03
CA CYS A 305 -11.91 -35.14 10.16
C CYS A 305 -12.09 -33.70 10.66
N ILE A 306 -12.59 -32.80 9.81
CA ILE A 306 -12.97 -31.44 10.19
C ILE A 306 -14.49 -31.40 10.35
N VAL A 307 -14.99 -31.15 11.56
CA VAL A 307 -16.43 -31.12 11.86
C VAL A 307 -16.93 -29.68 11.90
N ILE A 308 -17.89 -29.35 11.03
CA ILE A 308 -18.59 -28.06 11.00
C ILE A 308 -20.05 -28.24 11.45
N PRO A 309 -20.70 -27.19 12.01
CA PRO A 309 -22.14 -27.26 12.32
C PRO A 309 -22.98 -27.53 11.07
N PRO A 310 -24.12 -28.25 11.18
CA PRO A 310 -25.03 -28.51 10.06
C PRO A 310 -25.52 -27.25 9.34
N SER A 311 -25.69 -26.14 10.07
CA SER A 311 -26.02 -24.80 9.54
C SER A 311 -24.82 -23.87 9.64
N CYS A 312 -23.77 -24.14 8.87
CA CYS A 312 -22.50 -23.40 8.93
C CYS A 312 -22.59 -22.02 8.24
N PRO A 313 -22.22 -20.90 8.91
CA PRO A 313 -22.05 -19.60 8.29
C PRO A 313 -20.94 -19.62 7.23
N THR A 314 -21.11 -18.85 6.15
CA THR A 314 -20.19 -18.84 5.00
C THR A 314 -18.73 -18.55 5.38
N ILE A 315 -18.47 -17.65 6.33
CA ILE A 315 -17.12 -17.35 6.86
C ILE A 315 -16.49 -18.58 7.53
N GLN A 316 -17.27 -19.28 8.37
CA GLN A 316 -16.82 -20.45 9.12
C GLN A 316 -16.59 -21.67 8.19
N TYR A 317 -17.38 -21.80 7.12
CA TYR A 317 -17.14 -22.80 6.07
C TYR A 317 -15.85 -22.51 5.28
N LYS A 318 -15.61 -21.23 4.93
CA LYS A 318 -14.35 -20.80 4.29
C LYS A 318 -13.14 -21.04 5.19
N ALA A 319 -13.26 -20.80 6.50
CA ALA A 319 -12.21 -21.15 7.46
C ALA A 319 -11.96 -22.68 7.55
N ALA A 320 -12.99 -23.52 7.49
CA ALA A 320 -12.83 -24.97 7.45
C ALA A 320 -12.12 -25.45 6.16
N LEU A 321 -12.42 -24.84 5.00
CA LEU A 321 -11.70 -25.09 3.75
C LEU A 321 -10.24 -24.59 3.81
N LEU A 322 -9.98 -23.44 4.44
CA LEU A 322 -8.64 -22.91 4.64
C LEU A 322 -7.78 -23.83 5.53
N LEU A 323 -8.38 -24.42 6.57
CA LEU A 323 -7.76 -25.43 7.42
C LEU A 323 -7.42 -26.70 6.64
N GLN A 324 -8.36 -27.19 5.81
CA GLN A 324 -8.18 -28.36 4.96
C GLN A 324 -7.05 -28.14 3.94
N ASP A 325 -7.06 -27.01 3.22
CA ASP A 325 -6.05 -26.65 2.21
C ASP A 325 -4.64 -26.61 2.81
N TYR A 326 -4.43 -25.85 3.89
CA TYR A 326 -3.09 -25.71 4.45
C TYR A 326 -2.57 -26.96 5.18
N ILE A 327 -3.44 -27.83 5.71
CA ILE A 327 -2.99 -29.14 6.22
C ILE A 327 -2.61 -30.05 5.04
N TYR A 328 -3.44 -30.13 3.99
CA TYR A 328 -3.14 -30.91 2.78
C TYR A 328 -1.82 -30.44 2.14
N ARG A 329 -1.67 -29.14 1.86
CA ARG A 329 -0.45 -28.51 1.31
C ARG A 329 0.80 -28.69 2.19
N SER A 330 0.65 -29.07 3.45
CA SER A 330 1.74 -29.31 4.40
C SER A 330 2.07 -30.79 4.61
N THR A 331 1.13 -31.70 4.37
CA THR A 331 1.21 -33.12 4.80
C THR A 331 0.80 -34.15 3.73
N ASP A 332 0.37 -33.70 2.55
CA ASP A 332 -0.31 -34.47 1.49
C ASP A 332 -1.62 -35.18 1.94
N ALA A 333 -2.06 -35.03 3.20
CA ALA A 333 -3.23 -35.69 3.75
C ALA A 333 -4.51 -34.83 3.62
N PHE A 334 -5.48 -35.31 2.86
CA PHE A 334 -6.76 -34.62 2.67
C PHE A 334 -7.78 -34.98 3.75
N LEU A 335 -7.96 -34.11 4.74
CA LEU A 335 -8.94 -34.30 5.83
C LEU A 335 -10.38 -34.15 5.28
N PRO A 336 -11.30 -35.09 5.51
CA PRO A 336 -12.70 -34.93 5.11
C PRO A 336 -13.42 -33.90 5.99
N ILE A 337 -14.28 -33.07 5.39
CA ILE A 337 -15.18 -32.15 6.11
C ILE A 337 -16.53 -32.84 6.36
N SER A 338 -16.90 -32.99 7.63
CA SER A 338 -18.16 -33.60 8.07
C SER A 338 -19.13 -32.56 8.64
N ARG A 339 -20.44 -32.81 8.46
CA ARG A 339 -21.54 -32.11 9.17
C ARG A 339 -22.18 -32.99 10.25
N ASP A 340 -21.74 -34.24 10.37
CA ASP A 340 -22.09 -35.11 11.49
C ASP A 340 -21.22 -34.73 12.70
N VAL A 341 -21.88 -34.45 13.82
CA VAL A 341 -21.26 -33.97 15.06
C VAL A 341 -20.70 -35.09 15.92
N ASP A 342 -21.10 -36.35 15.65
CA ASP A 342 -20.61 -37.54 16.34
C ASP A 342 -19.42 -38.20 15.60
N SER A 343 -18.99 -37.63 14.46
CA SER A 343 -17.78 -38.02 13.74
C SER A 343 -16.52 -37.83 14.60
N ALA A 344 -15.64 -38.84 14.69
CA ALA A 344 -14.40 -38.79 15.45
C ALA A 344 -13.33 -39.77 14.90
N PRO A 345 -12.01 -39.47 15.00
CA PRO A 345 -11.42 -38.27 15.58
C PRO A 345 -11.75 -36.98 14.80
N ALA A 346 -11.91 -35.87 15.50
CA ALA A 346 -12.43 -34.64 14.90
C ALA A 346 -11.77 -33.35 15.41
N ILE A 347 -11.59 -32.41 14.48
CA ILE A 347 -11.36 -30.98 14.75
C ILE A 347 -12.70 -30.26 14.54
N HIS A 348 -13.38 -29.89 15.62
CA HIS A 348 -14.61 -29.11 15.54
C HIS A 348 -14.29 -27.63 15.27
N VAL A 349 -14.62 -27.15 14.07
CA VAL A 349 -14.44 -25.76 13.65
C VAL A 349 -15.72 -24.97 13.94
N GLY A 350 -15.67 -24.19 15.02
CA GLY A 350 -16.72 -23.35 15.56
C GLY A 350 -17.83 -24.09 16.29
N ARG A 351 -18.88 -23.34 16.66
CA ARG A 351 -19.94 -23.83 17.54
C ARG A 351 -20.86 -24.83 16.84
N ASN A 352 -21.09 -25.97 17.50
CA ASN A 352 -22.01 -27.03 17.12
C ASN A 352 -22.58 -27.68 18.40
N SER A 353 -23.46 -28.69 18.29
CA SER A 353 -24.12 -29.31 19.45
C SER A 353 -23.20 -30.10 20.40
N TYR A 354 -21.98 -30.48 19.98
CA TYR A 354 -20.96 -31.00 20.89
C TYR A 354 -20.26 -29.83 21.61
N VAL A 355 -19.78 -28.84 20.86
CA VAL A 355 -19.05 -27.67 21.39
C VAL A 355 -19.89 -26.84 22.37
N ASP A 356 -21.19 -26.67 22.11
CA ASP A 356 -22.12 -25.95 23.00
C ASP A 356 -22.39 -26.65 24.35
N GLN A 357 -21.95 -27.91 24.53
CA GLN A 357 -21.98 -28.61 25.82
C GLN A 357 -20.69 -28.42 26.65
N LEU A 358 -19.63 -27.85 26.04
CA LEU A 358 -18.34 -27.67 26.69
C LEU A 358 -18.31 -26.38 27.52
N PRO A 359 -17.66 -26.36 28.70
CA PRO A 359 -17.61 -25.20 29.61
C PRO A 359 -16.59 -24.13 29.16
N LEU A 360 -16.64 -23.72 27.88
CA LEU A 360 -15.62 -22.86 27.26
C LEU A 360 -15.79 -21.37 27.58
N SER A 361 -16.97 -20.93 28.05
CA SER A 361 -17.30 -19.51 28.29
C SER A 361 -16.85 -18.58 27.16
N LEU A 362 -17.38 -18.83 25.96
CA LEU A 362 -17.05 -18.04 24.77
C LEU A 362 -17.65 -16.63 24.84
N GLU A 363 -18.74 -16.46 25.58
CA GLU A 363 -19.43 -15.20 25.84
C GLU A 363 -18.62 -14.17 26.66
N THR A 364 -17.41 -14.52 27.12
CA THR A 364 -16.50 -13.62 27.83
C THR A 364 -15.33 -13.13 26.97
N LEU A 365 -15.34 -13.42 25.66
CA LEU A 365 -14.34 -12.97 24.69
C LEU A 365 -14.84 -11.69 24.00
N GLU A 366 -13.93 -10.82 23.54
CA GLU A 366 -14.29 -9.83 22.51
C GLU A 366 -14.68 -10.57 21.21
N ASP A 367 -15.43 -9.93 20.30
CA ASP A 367 -16.06 -10.57 19.13
C ASP A 367 -15.11 -11.45 18.26
N GLU A 368 -13.83 -11.07 18.19
CA GLU A 368 -12.78 -11.73 17.41
C GLU A 368 -11.95 -12.75 18.20
N GLY A 369 -12.24 -12.93 19.49
CA GLY A 369 -11.53 -13.87 20.36
C GLY A 369 -11.91 -15.32 20.11
N PHE A 370 -10.99 -16.23 20.46
CA PHE A 370 -11.13 -17.67 20.25
C PHE A 370 -10.52 -18.52 21.36
N VAL A 371 -10.92 -19.79 21.35
CA VAL A 371 -10.35 -20.90 22.11
C VAL A 371 -9.99 -22.01 21.12
N LEU A 372 -8.79 -22.56 21.26
CA LEU A 372 -8.38 -23.82 20.62
C LEU A 372 -7.75 -24.76 21.65
N GLY A 373 -7.89 -26.08 21.44
CA GLY A 373 -7.31 -27.09 22.32
C GLY A 373 -7.98 -28.47 22.23
N GLY A 374 -7.29 -29.49 22.74
CA GLY A 374 -7.79 -30.87 22.79
C GLY A 374 -8.69 -31.10 24.00
N VAL A 375 -9.92 -31.53 23.77
CA VAL A 375 -10.92 -31.81 24.83
C VAL A 375 -10.65 -33.17 25.46
N ASP A 376 -10.44 -34.16 24.61
CA ASP A 376 -10.09 -35.55 24.92
C ASP A 376 -9.22 -36.13 23.79
N ALA A 377 -8.98 -37.45 23.77
CA ALA A 377 -8.10 -38.09 22.78
C ALA A 377 -8.73 -38.23 21.37
N ALA A 378 -10.01 -37.90 21.20
CA ALA A 378 -10.76 -38.01 19.95
C ALA A 378 -11.32 -36.66 19.46
N ASN A 379 -11.34 -35.62 20.29
CA ASN A 379 -11.95 -34.33 19.97
C ASN A 379 -11.03 -33.14 20.25
N TYR A 380 -10.78 -32.34 19.22
CA TYR A 380 -10.14 -31.02 19.27
C TYR A 380 -11.16 -29.93 18.92
N VAL A 381 -11.04 -28.74 19.49
CA VAL A 381 -11.90 -27.59 19.16
C VAL A 381 -11.09 -26.40 18.65
N ILE A 382 -11.67 -25.65 17.71
CA ILE A 382 -11.21 -24.34 17.25
C ILE A 382 -12.47 -23.47 17.15
N THR A 383 -12.75 -22.60 18.13
CA THR A 383 -14.03 -21.87 18.18
C THR A 383 -13.91 -20.48 18.79
N GLY A 384 -14.58 -19.50 18.18
CA GLY A 384 -14.77 -18.15 18.73
C GLY A 384 -16.18 -17.92 19.26
N TRP A 385 -16.40 -16.72 19.81
CA TRP A 385 -17.77 -16.24 20.09
C TRP A 385 -18.55 -16.00 18.79
N THR A 386 -17.86 -15.45 17.78
CA THR A 386 -18.38 -15.21 16.43
C THR A 386 -17.73 -16.13 15.38
N ALA A 387 -18.24 -16.09 14.15
CA ALA A 387 -17.61 -16.75 13.00
C ALA A 387 -16.22 -16.15 12.68
N GLN A 388 -16.01 -14.84 12.89
CA GLN A 388 -14.73 -14.17 12.65
C GLN A 388 -13.69 -14.53 13.71
N GLY A 389 -14.08 -14.66 14.98
CA GLY A 389 -13.20 -15.24 16.01
C GLY A 389 -12.83 -16.68 15.68
N THR A 390 -13.77 -17.47 15.16
CA THR A 390 -13.50 -18.85 14.69
C THR A 390 -12.51 -18.89 13.52
N GLU A 391 -12.63 -17.97 12.55
CA GLU A 391 -11.69 -17.80 11.43
C GLU A 391 -10.27 -17.46 11.91
N TYR A 392 -10.11 -16.51 12.84
CA TYR A 392 -8.79 -16.22 13.42
C TYR A 392 -8.26 -17.35 14.32
N GLY A 393 -9.14 -18.16 14.92
CA GLY A 393 -8.75 -19.40 15.59
C GLY A 393 -8.16 -20.44 14.64
N VAL A 394 -8.69 -20.55 13.41
CA VAL A 394 -8.08 -21.35 12.34
C VAL A 394 -6.73 -20.76 11.92
N ASN A 395 -6.63 -19.44 11.74
CA ASN A 395 -5.35 -18.81 11.38
C ASN A 395 -4.29 -19.01 12.47
N GLU A 396 -4.66 -18.95 13.75
CA GLU A 396 -3.76 -19.29 14.86
C GLU A 396 -3.38 -20.77 14.85
N PHE A 397 -4.31 -21.71 14.59
CA PHE A 397 -3.99 -23.14 14.48
C PHE A 397 -2.96 -23.39 13.37
N LEU A 398 -3.14 -22.77 12.20
CA LEU A 398 -2.22 -22.86 11.07
C LEU A 398 -0.85 -22.26 11.39
N GLU A 399 -0.78 -21.10 12.05
CA GLU A 399 0.50 -20.48 12.46
C GLU A 399 1.20 -21.27 13.58
N ARG A 400 0.44 -21.79 14.56
CA ARG A 400 0.96 -22.43 15.79
C ARG A 400 1.32 -23.90 15.63
N HIS A 401 0.52 -24.65 14.89
CA HIS A 401 0.60 -26.12 14.84
C HIS A 401 1.05 -26.64 13.47
N VAL A 402 0.63 -26.01 12.37
CA VAL A 402 1.12 -26.35 11.03
C VAL A 402 2.40 -25.58 10.69
N GLY A 403 2.60 -24.38 11.23
CA GLY A 403 3.78 -23.54 10.98
C GLY A 403 3.67 -22.64 9.75
N VAL A 404 2.45 -22.42 9.24
CA VAL A 404 2.18 -21.50 8.12
C VAL A 404 2.58 -20.07 8.49
N ARG A 405 3.05 -19.27 7.53
CA ARG A 405 3.28 -17.82 7.68
C ARG A 405 2.83 -17.06 6.45
N TRP A 406 2.05 -16.00 6.64
CA TRP A 406 1.69 -15.05 5.58
C TRP A 406 2.59 -13.82 5.69
N LEU A 407 3.80 -13.93 5.17
CA LEU A 407 4.91 -12.99 5.37
C LEU A 407 4.74 -11.72 4.53
N MET A 408 4.24 -11.88 3.30
CA MET A 408 3.97 -10.84 2.30
C MET A 408 2.72 -11.23 1.48
N PRO A 409 2.17 -10.34 0.61
CA PRO A 409 1.06 -10.67 -0.28
C PRO A 409 1.33 -11.81 -1.25
N GLY A 410 0.25 -12.41 -1.76
CA GLY A 410 0.29 -13.46 -2.78
C GLY A 410 0.81 -14.82 -2.28
N GLU A 411 0.90 -15.77 -3.21
CA GLU A 411 1.38 -17.12 -2.91
C GLU A 411 2.90 -17.12 -2.63
N ILE A 412 3.70 -16.36 -3.39
CA ILE A 412 5.14 -16.15 -3.10
C ILE A 412 5.38 -15.59 -1.69
N GLY A 413 4.49 -14.75 -1.17
CA GLY A 413 4.56 -14.21 0.19
C GLY A 413 4.10 -15.16 1.29
N THR A 414 3.59 -16.35 0.95
CA THR A 414 3.14 -17.38 1.88
C THR A 414 4.23 -18.45 2.06
N HIS A 415 4.45 -18.90 3.30
CA HIS A 415 5.28 -20.05 3.65
C HIS A 415 4.39 -21.16 4.21
N VAL A 416 4.56 -22.38 3.70
CA VAL A 416 3.95 -23.61 4.21
C VAL A 416 5.05 -24.66 4.38
N PRO A 417 5.35 -25.13 5.60
CA PRO A 417 6.36 -26.17 5.81
C PRO A 417 5.83 -27.53 5.38
N GLN A 418 6.75 -28.45 5.06
CA GLN A 418 6.43 -29.84 4.70
C GLN A 418 6.65 -30.75 5.91
N LEU A 419 5.63 -31.52 6.27
CA LEU A 419 5.52 -32.30 7.50
C LEU A 419 5.07 -33.73 7.16
N ALA A 420 5.79 -34.76 7.63
CA ALA A 420 5.43 -36.17 7.40
C ALA A 420 4.19 -36.65 8.19
N GLY A 421 3.69 -35.82 9.11
CA GLY A 421 2.55 -36.06 9.98
C GLY A 421 2.29 -34.83 10.84
N LEU A 422 1.11 -34.76 11.46
CA LEU A 422 0.66 -33.61 12.24
C LEU A 422 0.06 -34.07 13.56
N GLU A 423 0.80 -33.83 14.63
CA GLU A 423 0.40 -34.03 16.03
C GLU A 423 0.37 -32.66 16.72
N VAL A 424 -0.73 -32.32 17.39
CA VAL A 424 -0.96 -30.97 17.94
C VAL A 424 -1.14 -31.00 19.46
N SER A 425 -0.67 -29.97 20.17
CA SER A 425 -0.84 -29.93 21.63
C SER A 425 -2.31 -29.76 22.02
N SER A 426 -2.74 -30.58 22.97
CA SER A 426 -4.07 -30.56 23.58
C SER A 426 -4.22 -29.51 24.69
N ASP A 427 -3.23 -28.65 24.92
CA ASP A 427 -3.32 -27.52 25.85
C ASP A 427 -4.36 -26.48 25.36
N GLU A 428 -5.12 -25.86 26.28
CA GLU A 428 -6.04 -24.77 25.91
C GLU A 428 -5.26 -23.47 25.63
N VAL A 429 -5.39 -22.95 24.41
CA VAL A 429 -4.97 -21.61 24.04
C VAL A 429 -6.20 -20.75 23.84
N ARG A 430 -6.30 -19.67 24.63
CA ARG A 430 -7.37 -18.67 24.57
C ARG A 430 -6.77 -17.31 24.26
N GLN A 431 -7.28 -16.63 23.23
CA GLN A 431 -6.80 -15.33 22.81
C GLN A 431 -7.95 -14.37 22.48
N THR A 432 -7.67 -13.08 22.61
CA THR A 432 -8.57 -11.97 22.27
C THR A 432 -7.68 -10.75 21.97
N PRO A 433 -8.02 -9.90 20.98
CA PRO A 433 -7.12 -8.82 20.55
C PRO A 433 -7.00 -7.70 21.59
N ALA A 434 -5.78 -7.22 21.82
CA ALA A 434 -5.53 -6.07 22.70
C ALA A 434 -6.08 -4.74 22.15
N PHE A 435 -6.07 -4.58 20.82
CA PHE A 435 -6.72 -3.49 20.10
C PHE A 435 -7.97 -4.03 19.38
N ILE A 436 -9.16 -3.65 19.86
CA ILE A 436 -10.47 -4.14 19.39
C ILE A 436 -10.97 -3.45 18.09
N SER A 437 -10.11 -2.66 17.44
CA SER A 437 -10.34 -2.05 16.13
C SER A 437 -8.97 -1.90 15.45
N ARG A 438 -8.73 -2.60 14.33
CA ARG A 438 -7.41 -2.69 13.66
C ARG A 438 -7.56 -2.56 12.15
N TRP A 439 -7.20 -1.41 11.58
CA TRP A 439 -7.43 -1.11 10.15
C TRP A 439 -6.29 -0.32 9.50
N PHE A 440 -5.97 -0.64 8.25
CA PHE A 440 -5.00 0.08 7.42
C PHE A 440 -5.61 0.51 6.08
N SER A 441 -5.21 1.68 5.58
CA SER A 441 -5.58 2.17 4.25
C SER A 441 -4.39 2.16 3.26
N GLY A 442 -4.73 2.15 1.97
CA GLY A 442 -3.75 2.20 0.87
C GLY A 442 -3.35 0.86 0.26
N PHE A 443 -3.97 -0.26 0.63
CA PHE A 443 -3.73 -1.56 0.00
C PHE A 443 -4.33 -1.65 -1.42
N GLN A 444 -3.54 -2.18 -2.35
CA GLN A 444 -3.90 -2.32 -3.77
C GLN A 444 -4.13 -3.79 -4.14
N GLY A 445 -5.23 -4.08 -4.82
CA GLY A 445 -5.56 -5.43 -5.29
C GLY A 445 -5.91 -6.44 -4.19
N THR A 446 -6.56 -7.54 -4.58
CA THR A 446 -7.17 -8.49 -3.64
C THR A 446 -6.14 -9.20 -2.74
N VAL A 447 -4.95 -9.49 -3.25
CA VAL A 447 -3.92 -10.27 -2.53
C VAL A 447 -3.34 -9.51 -1.32
N GLN A 448 -3.24 -8.18 -1.38
CA GLN A 448 -2.77 -7.36 -0.26
C GLN A 448 -3.79 -7.34 0.89
N TRP A 449 -5.08 -7.22 0.56
CA TRP A 449 -6.17 -7.31 1.52
C TRP A 449 -6.28 -8.71 2.14
N GLN A 450 -6.19 -9.78 1.35
CA GLN A 450 -6.16 -11.16 1.87
C GLN A 450 -5.01 -11.38 2.87
N TRP A 451 -3.81 -10.88 2.56
CA TRP A 451 -2.66 -10.94 3.48
C TRP A 451 -2.95 -10.25 4.81
N ALA A 452 -3.61 -9.09 4.78
CA ALA A 452 -3.94 -8.33 5.99
C ALA A 452 -4.97 -9.06 6.86
N TYR A 453 -6.02 -9.63 6.27
CA TYR A 453 -7.04 -10.40 7.01
C TYR A 453 -6.48 -11.72 7.58
N ARG A 454 -5.62 -12.42 6.83
CA ARG A 454 -4.86 -13.59 7.34
C ARG A 454 -4.02 -13.21 8.57
N ASN A 455 -3.36 -12.05 8.53
CA ASN A 455 -2.65 -11.45 9.66
C ASN A 455 -3.55 -10.72 10.69
N ARG A 456 -4.86 -11.02 10.72
CA ARG A 456 -5.82 -10.57 11.75
C ARG A 456 -6.04 -9.05 11.79
N MET A 457 -5.85 -8.35 10.68
CA MET A 457 -6.49 -7.05 10.46
C MET A 457 -8.02 -7.25 10.41
N GLN A 458 -8.76 -6.30 10.96
CA GLN A 458 -10.16 -6.45 11.36
C GLN A 458 -11.15 -5.92 10.32
N THR A 459 -12.41 -6.35 10.43
CA THR A 459 -13.55 -5.75 9.68
C THR A 459 -14.72 -5.31 10.58
N ALA A 460 -14.85 -5.86 11.79
CA ALA A 460 -15.91 -5.52 12.74
C ALA A 460 -15.47 -5.76 14.20
N PRO A 461 -15.73 -4.85 15.16
CA PRO A 461 -16.10 -3.44 15.00
C PRO A 461 -14.96 -2.53 14.50
N THR A 462 -15.07 -2.06 13.26
CA THR A 462 -14.33 -0.89 12.79
C THR A 462 -14.96 0.39 13.35
N PHE A 463 -14.17 1.22 14.04
CA PHE A 463 -14.58 2.57 14.47
C PHE A 463 -14.20 3.61 13.40
N PHE A 464 -15.11 3.86 12.46
CA PHE A 464 -14.92 4.82 11.37
C PHE A 464 -14.62 6.23 11.91
N SER A 465 -13.46 6.76 11.55
CA SER A 465 -12.92 8.02 12.08
C SER A 465 -12.32 8.93 11.00
N HIS A 466 -12.67 8.71 9.73
CA HIS A 466 -12.30 9.54 8.59
C HIS A 466 -12.98 10.92 8.61
N HIS A 467 -12.53 11.85 7.76
CA HIS A 467 -13.20 13.13 7.53
C HIS A 467 -14.63 12.93 6.98
N ASN A 468 -15.65 13.52 7.60
CA ASN A 468 -17.05 13.23 7.25
C ASN A 468 -18.04 14.41 7.30
N MET A 469 -17.64 15.61 7.76
CA MET A 469 -18.59 16.74 7.87
C MET A 469 -19.25 17.13 6.54
N LYS A 470 -18.53 17.07 5.41
CA LYS A 470 -19.10 17.33 4.08
C LYS A 470 -20.27 16.41 3.73
N ASN A 471 -20.24 15.15 4.17
CA ASN A 471 -21.24 14.13 3.85
C ASN A 471 -22.47 14.22 4.78
N LEU A 472 -22.28 14.66 6.03
CA LEU A 472 -23.36 14.88 6.99
C LEU A 472 -24.07 16.23 6.79
N LEU A 473 -23.37 17.21 6.22
CA LEU A 473 -23.82 18.58 5.94
C LEU A 473 -23.61 19.01 4.46
N PRO A 474 -24.10 18.24 3.46
CA PRO A 474 -23.85 18.52 2.05
C PRO A 474 -24.42 19.89 1.62
N PRO A 475 -23.59 20.76 1.00
CA PRO A 475 -23.98 22.00 0.32
C PRO A 475 -25.32 21.95 -0.43
N SER A 476 -25.57 20.88 -1.20
CA SER A 476 -26.80 20.70 -1.99
C SER A 476 -28.09 20.59 -1.17
N ARG A 477 -28.02 20.19 0.11
CA ARG A 477 -29.17 20.09 1.03
C ARG A 477 -29.36 21.37 1.87
N TYR A 478 -28.26 22.04 2.24
CA TYR A 478 -28.29 23.04 3.32
C TYR A 478 -27.94 24.47 2.93
N ILE A 479 -27.38 24.78 1.76
CA ILE A 479 -27.05 26.19 1.43
C ILE A 479 -28.28 27.10 1.36
N ASP A 480 -29.37 26.65 0.71
CA ASP A 480 -30.58 27.48 0.55
C ASP A 480 -31.43 27.58 1.83
N THR A 481 -31.28 26.64 2.77
CA THR A 481 -32.14 26.51 3.96
C THR A 481 -31.44 26.88 5.26
N HIS A 482 -30.15 26.56 5.38
CA HIS A 482 -29.32 26.73 6.57
C HIS A 482 -27.91 27.30 6.23
N PRO A 483 -27.79 28.43 5.51
CA PRO A 483 -26.50 29.00 5.12
C PRO A 483 -25.61 29.40 6.31
N HIS A 484 -26.17 29.47 7.52
CA HIS A 484 -25.46 29.72 8.78
C HIS A 484 -24.73 28.48 9.35
N PHE A 485 -24.88 27.30 8.75
CA PHE A 485 -24.06 26.11 9.08
C PHE A 485 -22.61 26.22 8.55
N TYR A 486 -22.39 27.01 7.50
CA TYR A 486 -21.08 27.23 6.85
C TYR A 486 -20.36 28.45 7.45
N PRO A 487 -19.02 28.51 7.48
CA PRO A 487 -18.28 29.49 8.29
C PRO A 487 -18.24 30.91 7.72
N VAL A 488 -18.11 31.93 8.58
CA VAL A 488 -17.55 33.24 8.20
C VAL A 488 -16.04 33.13 8.15
N ILE A 489 -15.42 33.56 7.05
CA ILE A 489 -13.97 33.59 6.89
C ILE A 489 -13.59 35.00 6.43
N ASN A 490 -12.73 35.69 7.17
CA ASN A 490 -12.31 37.08 6.91
C ASN A 490 -13.49 38.07 6.81
N GLY A 491 -14.59 37.81 7.51
CA GLY A 491 -15.81 38.63 7.50
C GLY A 491 -16.86 38.26 6.44
N GLU A 492 -16.58 37.34 5.51
CA GLU A 492 -17.51 36.90 4.46
C GLU A 492 -18.00 35.46 4.70
N ARG A 493 -19.28 35.17 4.39
CA ARG A 493 -19.83 33.80 4.52
C ARG A 493 -19.27 32.93 3.39
N TYR A 494 -18.46 31.94 3.73
CA TYR A 494 -18.04 30.93 2.78
C TYR A 494 -19.18 29.94 2.52
N LEU A 495 -19.48 29.68 1.26
CA LEU A 495 -20.45 28.69 0.82
C LEU A 495 -19.73 27.74 -0.17
N PRO A 496 -19.58 26.44 0.13
CA PRO A 496 -18.88 25.52 -0.78
C PRO A 496 -19.67 25.35 -2.09
N PRO A 497 -19.01 25.29 -3.26
CA PRO A 497 -19.70 25.32 -4.55
C PRO A 497 -20.39 24.00 -4.93
N ASN A 498 -20.06 22.89 -4.28
CA ASN A 498 -20.64 21.56 -4.48
C ASN A 498 -20.29 20.65 -3.29
N ASP A 499 -20.85 19.43 -3.27
CA ASP A 499 -20.70 18.48 -2.16
C ASP A 499 -19.32 17.79 -2.08
N THR A 500 -18.47 17.88 -3.11
CA THR A 500 -17.14 17.27 -3.06
C THR A 500 -16.13 18.16 -2.31
N VAL A 501 -16.32 19.49 -2.32
CA VAL A 501 -15.43 20.45 -1.65
C VAL A 501 -15.51 20.32 -0.13
N TYR A 502 -14.36 19.98 0.46
CA TYR A 502 -14.17 19.77 1.90
C TYR A 502 -13.41 20.91 2.61
N ASP A 503 -12.88 21.90 1.87
CA ASP A 503 -12.02 22.95 2.43
C ASP A 503 -12.80 24.07 3.17
N TRP A 504 -13.47 23.66 4.25
CA TRP A 504 -14.27 24.45 5.20
C TRP A 504 -14.61 23.59 6.43
N GLN A 505 -14.91 24.22 7.57
CA GLN A 505 -15.40 23.55 8.77
C GLN A 505 -16.79 24.07 9.18
N PRO A 506 -17.72 23.22 9.64
CA PRO A 506 -19.04 23.67 10.08
C PRO A 506 -18.99 24.62 11.29
N VAL A 507 -19.99 25.49 11.38
CA VAL A 507 -20.29 26.28 12.58
C VAL A 507 -20.96 25.36 13.62
N PHE A 508 -20.16 24.60 14.37
CA PHE A 508 -20.63 23.59 15.35
C PHE A 508 -21.59 24.11 16.44
N THR A 509 -21.72 25.44 16.58
CA THR A 509 -22.62 26.13 17.51
C THR A 509 -23.90 26.68 16.88
N ALA A 510 -24.11 26.48 15.57
CA ALA A 510 -25.26 27.00 14.83
C ALA A 510 -26.61 26.43 15.31
N GLU A 511 -27.66 27.26 15.25
CA GLU A 511 -29.03 26.85 15.58
C GLU A 511 -29.56 25.86 14.55
N GLY A 512 -30.03 24.69 14.99
CA GLY A 512 -30.53 23.58 14.16
C GLY A 512 -29.49 22.53 13.73
N ILE A 513 -28.18 22.84 13.77
CA ILE A 513 -27.15 21.99 13.13
C ILE A 513 -27.04 20.57 13.73
N ILE A 514 -27.33 20.43 15.03
CA ILE A 514 -27.26 19.14 15.71
C ILE A 514 -28.45 18.26 15.33
N ASP A 515 -29.64 18.83 15.19
CA ASP A 515 -30.85 18.05 14.96
C ASP A 515 -30.87 17.51 13.51
N GLU A 516 -30.37 18.29 12.54
CA GLU A 516 -30.13 17.85 11.15
C GLU A 516 -29.02 16.79 11.05
N VAL A 517 -27.89 16.95 11.77
CA VAL A 517 -26.81 15.93 11.77
C VAL A 517 -27.26 14.64 12.46
N VAL A 518 -28.05 14.72 13.53
CA VAL A 518 -28.68 13.57 14.18
C VAL A 518 -29.59 12.84 13.19
N GLN A 519 -30.37 13.55 12.37
CA GLN A 519 -31.17 12.93 11.32
C GLN A 519 -30.28 12.27 10.25
N SER A 520 -29.26 12.95 9.71
CA SER A 520 -28.31 12.37 8.74
C SER A 520 -27.65 11.07 9.26
N VAL A 521 -27.30 11.01 10.55
CA VAL A 521 -26.71 9.82 11.19
C VAL A 521 -27.74 8.70 11.42
N ILE A 522 -28.99 9.05 11.75
CA ILE A 522 -30.09 8.08 11.84
C ILE A 522 -30.41 7.49 10.46
N ASP A 523 -30.49 8.33 9.42
CA ASP A 523 -30.71 7.93 8.03
C ASP A 523 -29.60 6.96 7.56
N HIS A 524 -28.33 7.27 7.90
CA HIS A 524 -27.18 6.40 7.62
C HIS A 524 -27.31 5.01 8.27
N PHE A 525 -27.68 4.92 9.55
CA PHE A 525 -27.88 3.62 10.21
C PHE A 525 -29.18 2.91 9.80
N GLN A 526 -30.15 3.59 9.20
CA GLN A 526 -31.29 2.93 8.54
C GLN A 526 -30.91 2.32 7.19
N ALA A 527 -30.05 2.99 6.42
CA ALA A 527 -29.51 2.45 5.16
C ALA A 527 -28.50 1.31 5.39
N TYR A 528 -27.69 1.40 6.44
CA TYR A 528 -26.61 0.45 6.75
C TYR A 528 -26.70 -0.10 8.20
N PRO A 529 -27.78 -0.82 8.57
CA PRO A 529 -28.01 -1.28 9.94
C PRO A 529 -26.91 -2.19 10.51
N GLN A 530 -26.15 -2.85 9.64
CA GLN A 530 -24.99 -3.68 9.97
C GLN A 530 -23.77 -2.89 10.47
N ARG A 531 -23.60 -1.62 10.08
CA ARG A 531 -22.44 -0.81 10.51
C ARG A 531 -22.48 -0.60 12.02
N GLN A 532 -21.38 -0.84 12.72
CA GLN A 532 -21.30 -0.67 14.18
C GLN A 532 -20.90 0.75 14.61
N SER A 533 -20.43 1.59 13.69
CA SER A 533 -20.08 2.98 13.94
C SER A 533 -20.35 3.92 12.75
N CYS A 534 -20.28 5.22 12.98
CA CYS A 534 -20.31 6.28 11.97
C CYS A 534 -19.30 7.38 12.35
N SER A 535 -18.62 7.99 11.38
CA SER A 535 -17.64 9.05 11.68
C SER A 535 -18.31 10.41 11.91
N LEU A 536 -17.94 11.08 12.99
CA LEU A 536 -18.16 12.50 13.25
C LEU A 536 -16.88 13.33 13.04
N GLY A 537 -15.90 12.81 12.28
CA GLY A 537 -14.64 13.50 11.97
C GLY A 537 -14.84 14.82 11.23
N ILE A 538 -14.14 15.87 11.70
CA ILE A 538 -14.03 17.18 11.01
C ILE A 538 -13.61 17.01 9.54
N ASN A 539 -13.85 18.00 8.68
CA ASN A 539 -13.26 18.01 7.34
C ASN A 539 -11.73 18.14 7.42
N ASP A 540 -11.02 17.85 6.32
CA ASP A 540 -9.60 18.13 6.21
C ASP A 540 -9.38 19.60 5.81
N SER A 541 -9.46 20.50 6.79
CA SER A 541 -9.33 21.94 6.56
C SER A 541 -8.98 22.72 7.82
N HIS A 542 -8.26 23.83 7.63
CA HIS A 542 -7.99 24.82 8.66
C HIS A 542 -9.00 25.99 8.67
N ARG A 543 -10.02 25.99 7.79
CA ARG A 543 -10.99 27.08 7.63
C ARG A 543 -12.19 26.96 8.58
N TYR A 544 -11.98 27.38 9.83
CA TYR A 544 -13.04 27.56 10.83
C TYR A 544 -13.65 28.97 10.76
N ASP A 545 -14.80 29.15 11.42
CA ASP A 545 -15.49 30.44 11.55
C ASP A 545 -14.67 31.46 12.38
N ASP A 546 -14.58 32.71 11.91
CA ASP A 546 -13.85 33.82 12.55
C ASP A 546 -14.15 33.99 14.05
N VAL A 547 -15.39 33.69 14.49
CA VAL A 547 -15.80 33.82 15.90
C VAL A 547 -15.19 32.71 16.76
N LEU A 548 -14.99 31.51 16.22
CA LEU A 548 -14.36 30.40 16.93
C LEU A 548 -12.87 30.70 17.23
N PHE A 549 -12.15 31.32 16.28
CA PHE A 549 -10.78 31.78 16.50
C PHE A 549 -10.72 32.84 17.61
N GLN A 550 -11.61 33.84 17.58
CA GLN A 550 -11.67 34.91 18.59
C GLN A 550 -12.04 34.38 20.00
N GLY A 551 -12.79 33.29 20.08
CA GLY A 551 -13.15 32.62 21.34
C GLY A 551 -12.18 31.53 21.81
N SER A 552 -11.09 31.27 21.08
CA SER A 552 -10.17 30.16 21.38
C SER A 552 -9.39 30.34 22.69
N ALA A 553 -9.22 29.25 23.44
CA ALA A 553 -8.59 29.26 24.77
C ALA A 553 -7.04 29.26 24.73
N GLY A 554 -6.46 29.97 23.77
CA GLY A 554 -5.04 29.85 23.40
C GLY A 554 -4.79 28.70 22.42
N THR A 555 -3.53 28.26 22.31
CA THR A 555 -3.11 27.20 21.39
C THR A 555 -3.11 25.81 22.03
N ASN A 556 -3.21 24.78 21.20
CA ASN A 556 -3.03 23.38 21.58
C ASN A 556 -1.56 22.95 21.44
N PHE A 557 -1.25 21.68 21.70
CA PHE A 557 0.12 21.16 21.73
C PHE A 557 0.84 21.17 20.35
N LEU A 558 0.08 21.32 19.25
CA LEU A 558 0.58 21.46 17.88
C LEU A 558 0.78 22.94 17.47
N GLY A 559 0.48 23.89 18.36
CA GLY A 559 0.55 25.33 18.09
C GLY A 559 -0.69 25.93 17.41
N PHE A 560 -1.68 25.13 17.02
CA PHE A 560 -2.94 25.64 16.46
C PHE A 560 -3.86 26.22 17.55
N PRO A 561 -4.67 27.26 17.26
CA PRO A 561 -5.75 27.70 18.15
C PRO A 561 -6.65 26.54 18.59
N ASN A 562 -6.89 26.42 19.89
CA ASN A 562 -7.59 25.29 20.48
C ASN A 562 -9.11 25.46 20.40
N LEU A 563 -9.74 24.73 19.46
CA LEU A 563 -11.18 24.78 19.18
C LEU A 563 -11.95 23.57 19.74
N SER A 564 -11.24 22.65 20.40
CA SER A 564 -11.71 21.33 20.85
C SER A 564 -13.02 21.37 21.64
N ASN A 565 -13.19 22.34 22.55
CA ASN A 565 -14.42 22.49 23.34
C ASN A 565 -15.69 22.72 22.50
N SER A 566 -15.59 23.41 21.35
CA SER A 566 -16.74 23.65 20.49
C SER A 566 -17.15 22.38 19.76
N TYR A 567 -16.17 21.71 19.13
CA TYR A 567 -16.36 20.51 18.35
C TYR A 567 -16.83 19.32 19.21
N TYR A 568 -16.15 19.02 20.33
CA TYR A 568 -16.51 17.87 21.16
C TYR A 568 -17.81 18.04 21.93
N ASN A 569 -18.24 19.28 22.22
CA ASN A 569 -19.58 19.53 22.75
C ASN A 569 -20.67 19.27 21.71
N PHE A 570 -20.41 19.57 20.43
CA PHE A 570 -21.27 19.18 19.31
C PHE A 570 -21.33 17.65 19.17
N CYS A 571 -20.18 16.95 19.15
CA CYS A 571 -20.14 15.47 19.08
C CYS A 571 -20.91 14.81 20.23
N ASN A 572 -20.72 15.29 21.47
CA ASN A 572 -21.46 14.81 22.65
C ASN A 572 -22.98 14.95 22.48
N ARG A 573 -23.46 16.08 21.95
CA ARG A 573 -24.89 16.34 21.76
C ARG A 573 -25.48 15.49 20.63
N VAL A 574 -24.76 15.31 19.53
CA VAL A 574 -25.17 14.39 18.43
C VAL A 574 -25.26 12.96 18.94
N ALA A 575 -24.19 12.42 19.54
CA ALA A 575 -24.16 11.05 20.04
C ALA A 575 -25.28 10.80 21.08
N TYR A 576 -25.48 11.72 22.03
CA TYR A 576 -26.55 11.61 23.02
C TYR A 576 -27.95 11.56 22.38
N GLN A 577 -28.23 12.41 21.38
CA GLN A 577 -29.54 12.41 20.71
C GLN A 577 -29.77 11.15 19.85
N VAL A 578 -28.76 10.67 19.11
CA VAL A 578 -28.86 9.44 18.30
C VAL A 578 -29.13 8.22 19.19
N LEU A 579 -28.46 8.14 20.35
CA LEU A 579 -28.69 7.09 21.35
C LEU A 579 -30.07 7.21 22.01
N LEU A 580 -30.55 8.43 22.28
CA LEU A 580 -31.90 8.68 22.80
C LEU A 580 -33.01 8.29 21.80
N ALA A 581 -32.71 8.32 20.49
CA ALA A 581 -33.57 7.78 19.43
C ALA A 581 -33.53 6.24 19.31
N GLY A 582 -32.72 5.55 20.12
CA GLY A 582 -32.63 4.08 20.18
C GLY A 582 -31.57 3.45 19.30
N VAL A 583 -30.71 4.24 18.65
CA VAL A 583 -29.65 3.74 17.75
C VAL A 583 -28.35 3.52 18.52
N ASP A 584 -28.24 2.36 19.19
CA ASP A 584 -27.04 2.01 19.98
C ASP A 584 -25.85 1.62 19.10
N LYS A 585 -25.01 2.62 18.80
CA LYS A 585 -23.84 2.55 17.91
C LYS A 585 -22.69 3.39 18.46
N TYR A 586 -21.50 3.23 17.90
CA TYR A 586 -20.32 4.05 18.23
C TYR A 586 -20.12 5.22 17.24
N PHE A 587 -19.36 6.22 17.67
CA PHE A 587 -19.08 7.42 16.88
C PHE A 587 -17.56 7.69 16.90
N GLY A 588 -16.86 7.40 15.81
CA GLY A 588 -15.45 7.79 15.71
C GLY A 588 -15.33 9.29 15.44
N CYS A 589 -14.28 9.93 15.92
CA CYS A 589 -14.00 11.34 15.61
C CYS A 589 -12.50 11.61 15.60
N LEU A 590 -12.07 12.69 14.93
CA LEU A 590 -10.65 13.02 14.79
C LEU A 590 -10.19 13.96 15.91
N ALA A 591 -9.05 13.66 16.50
CA ALA A 591 -8.25 14.61 17.28
C ALA A 591 -7.09 15.08 16.38
N TYR A 592 -7.41 16.05 15.52
CA TYR A 592 -6.57 16.53 14.41
C TYR A 592 -6.52 18.06 14.38
N SER A 593 -5.39 18.64 13.93
CA SER A 593 -5.19 20.08 13.74
C SER A 593 -5.67 20.94 14.93
N HIS A 594 -6.73 21.74 14.77
CA HIS A 594 -7.22 22.70 15.76
C HIS A 594 -8.00 22.04 16.92
N VAL A 595 -8.42 20.78 16.75
CA VAL A 595 -9.17 19.99 17.73
C VAL A 595 -8.37 18.82 18.32
N ALA A 596 -7.05 18.79 18.14
CA ALA A 596 -6.20 17.67 18.59
C ALA A 596 -6.11 17.47 20.12
N ALA A 597 -6.51 18.46 20.92
CA ALA A 597 -6.48 18.40 22.38
C ALA A 597 -7.80 17.84 22.95
N PRO A 598 -7.77 17.15 24.11
CA PRO A 598 -8.99 16.76 24.80
C PRO A 598 -9.82 17.99 25.23
N PRO A 599 -11.15 17.86 25.33
CA PRO A 599 -12.02 18.93 25.81
C PRO A 599 -11.74 19.27 27.29
N ILE A 600 -11.85 20.56 27.62
CA ILE A 600 -11.65 21.09 28.97
C ILE A 600 -13.01 21.35 29.62
N GLY A 601 -13.27 20.69 30.75
CA GLY A 601 -14.45 20.94 31.60
C GLY A 601 -15.64 19.99 31.38
N PHE A 602 -15.55 19.05 30.44
CA PHE A 602 -16.54 17.97 30.26
C PHE A 602 -15.85 16.68 29.78
N GLN A 603 -16.50 15.54 29.99
CA GLN A 603 -16.09 14.22 29.47
C GLN A 603 -16.76 13.95 28.13
N LEU A 604 -16.14 13.15 27.26
CA LEU A 604 -16.82 12.60 26.09
C LEU A 604 -17.89 11.57 26.48
N HIS A 605 -18.90 11.40 25.63
CA HIS A 605 -19.88 10.34 25.79
C HIS A 605 -19.22 8.95 25.58
N PRO A 606 -19.49 7.92 26.41
CA PRO A 606 -18.88 6.57 26.31
C PRO A 606 -19.01 5.79 24.99
N ARG A 607 -19.74 6.32 24.01
CA ARG A 607 -19.86 5.78 22.64
C ARG A 607 -19.02 6.54 21.61
N ILE A 608 -18.39 7.64 21.99
CA ILE A 608 -17.48 8.41 21.12
C ILE A 608 -16.06 7.88 21.30
N VAL A 609 -15.36 7.64 20.19
CA VAL A 609 -13.96 7.19 20.17
C VAL A 609 -13.11 8.24 19.45
N PRO A 610 -12.40 9.13 20.17
CA PRO A 610 -11.47 10.08 19.57
C PRO A 610 -10.21 9.37 19.07
N PHE A 611 -9.87 9.60 17.80
CA PHE A 611 -8.65 9.09 17.17
C PHE A 611 -7.56 10.16 17.18
N MET A 612 -6.48 9.90 17.94
CA MET A 612 -5.31 10.78 17.99
C MET A 612 -4.49 10.65 16.70
N THR A 613 -4.57 11.66 15.83
CA THR A 613 -3.88 11.69 14.53
C THR A 613 -2.48 12.28 14.67
N TYR A 614 -1.47 11.42 14.64
CA TYR A 614 -0.05 11.81 14.76
C TYR A 614 0.86 10.69 14.23
N ASP A 615 1.98 11.03 13.63
CA ASP A 615 2.99 10.05 13.18
C ASP A 615 3.87 9.60 14.36
N ARG A 616 3.68 8.37 14.83
CA ARG A 616 4.38 7.83 16.00
C ARG A 616 5.80 7.37 15.70
N MET A 617 6.21 7.31 14.43
CA MET A 617 7.63 7.21 14.09
C MET A 617 8.42 8.37 14.74
N LYS A 618 7.81 9.56 14.84
CA LYS A 618 8.43 10.74 15.47
C LYS A 618 8.74 10.55 16.97
N TRP A 619 8.23 9.51 17.62
CA TRP A 619 8.52 9.19 19.02
C TRP A 619 9.92 8.57 19.22
N CYS A 620 10.70 8.35 18.16
CA CYS A 620 12.15 8.21 18.27
C CYS A 620 12.80 9.43 18.94
N ASN A 621 12.24 10.63 18.73
CA ASN A 621 12.65 11.83 19.44
C ASN A 621 12.07 11.83 20.89
N PRO A 622 12.91 11.89 21.94
CA PRO A 622 12.43 11.78 23.32
C PRO A 622 11.49 12.89 23.78
N GLU A 623 11.61 14.11 23.24
CA GLU A 623 10.76 15.25 23.62
C GLU A 623 9.36 15.11 23.01
N ILE A 624 9.28 14.73 21.73
CA ILE A 624 8.02 14.42 21.05
C ILE A 624 7.33 13.23 21.72
N ARG A 625 8.08 12.16 22.05
CA ARG A 625 7.56 11.01 22.80
C ARG A 625 6.98 11.42 24.15
N ALA A 626 7.70 12.22 24.94
CA ALA A 626 7.21 12.69 26.23
C ALA A 626 5.94 13.54 26.11
N GLN A 627 5.84 14.42 25.10
CA GLN A 627 4.64 15.20 24.83
C GLN A 627 3.47 14.30 24.39
N GLY A 628 3.70 13.39 23.44
CA GLY A 628 2.69 12.45 22.93
C GLY A 628 2.14 11.50 24.00
N GLN A 629 2.99 11.02 24.90
CA GLN A 629 2.61 10.23 26.07
C GLN A 629 1.73 11.04 27.04
N GLN A 630 2.09 12.30 27.34
CA GLN A 630 1.28 13.19 28.19
C GLN A 630 -0.09 13.49 27.58
N ILE A 631 -0.16 13.74 26.26
CA ILE A 631 -1.44 13.99 25.58
C ILE A 631 -2.29 12.72 25.47
N THR A 632 -1.68 11.53 25.36
CA THR A 632 -2.41 10.25 25.43
C THR A 632 -3.04 10.05 26.81
N LEU A 633 -2.29 10.33 27.89
CA LEU A 633 -2.80 10.29 29.27
C LEU A 633 -3.94 11.31 29.49
N ALA A 634 -3.83 12.50 28.89
CA ALA A 634 -4.88 13.52 28.97
C ALA A 634 -6.15 13.11 28.19
N TRP A 635 -6.01 12.41 27.06
CA TRP A 635 -7.12 11.82 26.32
C TRP A 635 -7.78 10.67 27.09
N ASN A 636 -7.00 9.80 27.73
CA ASN A 636 -7.51 8.72 28.61
C ASN A 636 -8.29 9.26 29.82
N ALA A 637 -8.02 10.50 30.24
CA ALA A 637 -8.74 11.19 31.30
C ALA A 637 -9.98 11.97 30.81
N ALA A 638 -10.31 11.91 29.51
CA ALA A 638 -11.38 12.66 28.85
C ALA A 638 -12.38 11.79 28.04
N ALA A 639 -12.07 10.50 27.85
CA ALA A 639 -12.89 9.54 27.11
C ALA A 639 -12.66 8.10 27.61
N ASP A 640 -13.72 7.30 27.68
CA ASP A 640 -13.68 5.90 28.14
C ASP A 640 -12.79 4.97 27.25
N ARG A 641 -12.54 5.37 26.00
CA ARG A 641 -11.72 4.65 25.01
C ARG A 641 -11.06 5.65 24.07
N ILE A 642 -9.83 5.38 23.64
CA ILE A 642 -9.10 6.19 22.66
C ILE A 642 -8.76 5.34 21.43
N GLY A 643 -8.87 5.93 20.25
CA GLY A 643 -8.25 5.44 19.03
C GLY A 643 -6.92 6.13 18.74
N TRP A 644 -6.04 5.45 18.03
CA TRP A 644 -4.82 6.03 17.47
C TRP A 644 -4.89 5.97 15.95
N TYR A 645 -4.58 7.09 15.29
CA TYR A 645 -4.45 7.21 13.84
C TYR A 645 -2.98 7.50 13.56
N ASP A 646 -2.33 6.61 12.81
CA ASP A 646 -0.87 6.62 12.58
C ASP A 646 -0.50 6.76 11.09
N TYR A 647 0.63 7.39 10.80
CA TYR A 647 1.10 7.62 9.42
C TYR A 647 2.16 6.57 9.04
N LEU A 648 1.72 5.33 8.82
CA LEU A 648 2.57 4.18 8.49
C LEU A 648 3.15 4.20 7.06
N TYR A 649 2.73 5.14 6.20
CA TYR A 649 3.15 5.36 4.80
C TYR A 649 4.46 4.67 4.39
N GLY A 650 4.39 3.85 3.34
CA GLY A 650 5.52 3.20 2.70
C GLY A 650 5.95 3.86 1.39
N ALA A 651 5.12 3.80 0.36
CA ALA A 651 5.50 4.12 -1.03
C ALA A 651 5.86 5.59 -1.31
N ALA A 652 5.50 6.52 -0.42
CA ALA A 652 6.00 7.90 -0.48
C ALA A 652 7.48 8.03 -0.05
N TYR A 653 8.04 6.99 0.58
CA TYR A 653 9.43 6.94 1.03
C TYR A 653 10.28 6.08 0.09
N CYS A 654 11.31 6.70 -0.48
CA CYS A 654 12.20 6.12 -1.48
C CYS A 654 13.39 5.31 -0.89
N ILE A 655 13.26 4.86 0.36
CA ILE A 655 14.11 3.85 1.05
C ILE A 655 13.20 3.08 2.04
N PRO A 656 13.55 1.86 2.52
CA PRO A 656 12.66 1.07 3.38
C PRO A 656 12.35 1.79 4.71
N ARG A 657 11.10 2.16 5.01
CA ARG A 657 10.73 2.92 6.23
C ARG A 657 10.37 2.02 7.40
N VAL A 658 11.34 1.22 7.85
CA VAL A 658 11.19 0.26 8.97
C VAL A 658 11.59 0.86 10.33
N TYR A 659 10.83 0.53 11.38
CA TYR A 659 11.11 0.91 12.79
C TYR A 659 10.37 -0.01 13.81
N PRO A 660 10.41 -1.34 13.66
CA PRO A 660 9.64 -2.29 14.48
C PRO A 660 9.88 -2.19 16.00
N HIS A 661 11.09 -1.87 16.47
CA HIS A 661 11.36 -1.76 17.91
C HIS A 661 10.62 -0.57 18.54
N LEU A 662 10.55 0.54 17.82
CA LEU A 662 9.79 1.71 18.25
C LEU A 662 8.27 1.43 18.26
N MET A 663 7.78 0.63 17.31
CA MET A 663 6.37 0.19 17.29
C MET A 663 6.02 -0.60 18.56
N GLN A 664 6.88 -1.51 19.01
CA GLN A 664 6.69 -2.22 20.28
C GLN A 664 6.61 -1.25 21.46
N GLU A 665 7.53 -0.28 21.58
CA GLU A 665 7.49 0.72 22.65
C GLU A 665 6.15 1.48 22.71
N TYR A 666 5.70 2.04 21.58
CA TYR A 666 4.52 2.90 21.60
C TYR A 666 3.21 2.12 21.66
N LEU A 667 3.09 0.96 21.00
CA LEU A 667 1.88 0.13 21.09
C LEU A 667 1.71 -0.45 22.50
N HIS A 668 2.80 -0.88 23.15
CA HIS A 668 2.78 -1.30 24.55
C HIS A 668 2.35 -0.16 25.48
N PHE A 669 2.94 1.03 25.33
CA PHE A 669 2.53 2.22 26.08
C PHE A 669 1.05 2.57 25.83
N GLY A 670 0.60 2.56 24.58
CA GLY A 670 -0.76 2.94 24.19
C GLY A 670 -1.80 1.99 24.80
N HIS A 671 -1.61 0.69 24.65
CA HIS A 671 -2.50 -0.31 25.23
C HIS A 671 -2.53 -0.24 26.76
N ALA A 672 -1.38 -0.02 27.42
CA ALA A 672 -1.32 0.19 28.87
C ALA A 672 -2.06 1.46 29.35
N ASN A 673 -2.29 2.45 28.47
CA ASN A 673 -2.86 3.76 28.79
C ASN A 673 -4.17 4.08 28.03
N GLY A 674 -5.01 3.06 27.81
CA GLY A 674 -6.41 3.23 27.37
C GLY A 674 -6.65 3.32 25.85
N VAL A 675 -5.60 3.25 25.04
CA VAL A 675 -5.77 3.11 23.57
C VAL A 675 -6.30 1.72 23.28
N ARG A 676 -7.40 1.62 22.53
CA ARG A 676 -8.08 0.36 22.20
C ARG A 676 -8.43 0.21 20.72
N ALA A 677 -8.11 1.20 19.90
CA ALA A 677 -8.31 1.17 18.46
C ALA A 677 -7.08 1.74 17.72
N ALA A 678 -6.78 1.20 16.56
CA ALA A 678 -5.69 1.61 15.70
C ALA A 678 -6.16 1.67 14.23
N TYR A 679 -6.07 2.86 13.66
CA TYR A 679 -6.11 3.13 12.22
C TYR A 679 -4.70 3.51 11.78
N ALA A 680 -4.28 3.14 10.58
CA ALA A 680 -3.10 3.75 9.98
C ALA A 680 -3.19 3.94 8.46
N GLU A 681 -2.68 5.06 7.99
CA GLU A 681 -2.39 5.28 6.58
C GLU A 681 -1.12 4.50 6.22
N ALA A 682 -1.27 3.29 5.70
CA ALA A 682 -0.16 2.36 5.48
C ALA A 682 0.51 2.56 4.12
N TYR A 683 -0.28 2.73 3.05
CA TYR A 683 0.18 3.01 1.68
C TYR A 683 1.51 2.29 1.33
N PRO A 684 1.53 0.94 1.36
CA PRO A 684 2.75 0.15 1.50
C PRO A 684 3.69 0.26 0.30
N PHE A 685 4.97 0.01 0.55
CA PHE A 685 5.90 -0.48 -0.46
C PHE A 685 6.52 -1.78 0.05
N TRP A 686 6.29 -2.90 -0.64
CA TRP A 686 6.52 -4.21 -0.02
C TRP A 686 7.99 -4.61 0.18
N GLY A 687 8.94 -3.83 -0.38
CA GLY A 687 10.36 -3.85 0.01
C GLY A 687 10.64 -3.51 1.50
N GLU A 688 9.66 -2.93 2.20
CA GLU A 688 9.69 -2.69 3.66
C GLU A 688 9.51 -3.97 4.49
N GLY A 689 9.17 -5.11 3.86
CA GLY A 689 9.15 -6.44 4.47
C GLY A 689 8.35 -6.53 5.77
N PRO A 690 8.98 -6.81 6.92
CA PRO A 690 8.27 -7.16 8.15
C PRO A 690 7.43 -6.02 8.76
N LYS A 691 7.60 -4.75 8.33
CA LYS A 691 6.98 -3.57 8.97
C LYS A 691 5.51 -3.75 9.34
N LEU A 692 4.66 -4.08 8.36
CA LEU A 692 3.21 -4.20 8.57
C LEU A 692 2.82 -5.52 9.24
N TYR A 693 3.59 -6.59 9.02
CA TYR A 693 3.41 -7.89 9.71
C TYR A 693 3.59 -7.70 11.23
N ILE A 694 4.71 -7.12 11.64
CA ILE A 694 5.03 -6.83 13.04
C ILE A 694 3.97 -5.90 13.67
N TYR A 695 3.54 -4.85 12.97
CA TYR A 695 2.50 -3.96 13.49
C TYR A 695 1.18 -4.70 13.76
N LEU A 696 0.74 -5.59 12.85
CA LEU A 696 -0.48 -6.38 13.06
C LEU A 696 -0.34 -7.39 14.22
N LYS A 697 0.81 -8.07 14.36
CA LYS A 697 1.09 -8.96 15.49
C LYS A 697 1.07 -8.19 16.84
N LEU A 698 1.69 -7.00 16.89
CA LEU A 698 1.68 -6.14 18.08
C LEU A 698 0.31 -5.48 18.38
N LEU A 699 -0.56 -5.27 17.38
CA LEU A 699 -1.95 -4.88 17.63
C LEU A 699 -2.82 -6.03 18.16
N TRP A 700 -2.46 -7.28 17.86
CA TRP A 700 -3.09 -8.45 18.46
C TRP A 700 -2.61 -8.62 19.91
N ASP A 701 -1.30 -8.61 20.15
CA ASP A 701 -0.67 -8.72 21.47
C ASP A 701 0.60 -7.84 21.59
N PRO A 702 0.52 -6.67 22.25
CA PRO A 702 1.65 -5.77 22.46
C PRO A 702 2.56 -6.19 23.63
N SER A 703 2.48 -7.45 24.09
CA SER A 703 3.45 -8.06 24.99
C SER A 703 4.39 -9.06 24.31
N GLN A 704 4.21 -9.30 23.01
CA GLN A 704 5.12 -10.10 22.18
C GLN A 704 6.50 -9.43 22.05
N ASP A 705 7.53 -10.27 21.94
CA ASP A 705 8.92 -9.85 21.77
C ASP A 705 9.23 -9.65 20.27
N VAL A 706 9.54 -8.42 19.89
CA VAL A 706 9.78 -8.02 18.51
C VAL A 706 11.02 -8.67 17.90
N ASP A 707 12.08 -8.95 18.69
CA ASP A 707 13.25 -9.68 18.18
C ASP A 707 12.84 -11.10 17.76
N VAL A 708 11.99 -11.75 18.55
CA VAL A 708 11.47 -13.10 18.24
C VAL A 708 10.55 -13.10 17.01
N LEU A 709 9.68 -12.09 16.88
CA LEU A 709 8.79 -11.94 15.71
C LEU A 709 9.57 -11.63 14.42
N LEU A 710 10.63 -10.82 14.51
CA LEU A 710 11.51 -10.51 13.39
C LEU A 710 12.32 -11.75 12.97
N ASP A 711 12.90 -12.47 13.92
CA ASP A 711 13.64 -13.70 13.66
C ASP A 711 12.77 -14.79 13.02
N ASP A 712 11.54 -14.98 13.52
CA ASP A 712 10.53 -15.85 12.90
C ASP A 712 10.24 -15.43 11.44
N TRP A 713 10.00 -14.13 11.19
CA TRP A 713 9.75 -13.63 9.83
C TRP A 713 10.97 -13.83 8.91
N TYR A 714 12.19 -13.54 9.35
CA TYR A 714 13.40 -13.71 8.55
C TYR A 714 13.68 -15.19 8.21
N ILE A 715 13.53 -16.09 9.18
CA ILE A 715 13.80 -17.53 8.98
C ILE A 715 12.79 -18.15 8.01
N HIS A 716 11.49 -17.87 8.17
CA HIS A 716 10.48 -18.41 7.24
C HIS A 716 10.50 -17.73 5.86
N CYS A 717 10.97 -16.47 5.78
CA CYS A 717 11.12 -15.75 4.51
C CYS A 717 12.25 -16.34 3.65
N VAL A 718 13.48 -16.40 4.18
CA VAL A 718 14.69 -16.73 3.38
C VAL A 718 15.51 -17.93 3.88
N GLY A 719 15.15 -18.54 5.01
CA GLY A 719 15.86 -19.68 5.60
C GLY A 719 16.96 -19.27 6.60
N GLU A 720 17.31 -20.20 7.49
CA GLU A 720 18.25 -19.95 8.61
C GLU A 720 19.60 -19.40 8.16
N GLN A 721 20.10 -19.84 7.00
CA GLN A 721 21.41 -19.41 6.47
C GLN A 721 21.39 -18.00 5.87
N ALA A 722 20.25 -17.54 5.35
CA ALA A 722 20.10 -16.21 4.75
C ALA A 722 19.58 -15.16 5.74
N ALA A 723 18.80 -15.55 6.75
CA ALA A 723 18.20 -14.68 7.75
C ALA A 723 19.19 -13.71 8.45
N PRO A 724 20.46 -14.07 8.75
CA PRO A 724 21.46 -13.12 9.26
C PRO A 724 21.70 -11.90 8.37
N TYR A 725 21.75 -12.09 7.06
CA TYR A 725 21.98 -10.98 6.12
C TYR A 725 20.74 -10.09 5.99
N LEU A 726 19.55 -10.69 6.01
CA LEU A 726 18.29 -9.95 5.91
C LEU A 726 18.00 -9.14 7.19
N ARG A 727 18.34 -9.67 8.36
CA ARG A 727 18.32 -8.96 9.65
C ARG A 727 19.26 -7.76 9.63
N GLU A 728 20.50 -7.91 9.14
CA GLU A 728 21.45 -6.80 9.04
C GLU A 728 20.95 -5.71 8.07
N TYR A 729 20.33 -6.09 6.95
CA TYR A 729 19.75 -5.16 5.98
C TYR A 729 18.66 -4.28 6.60
N TYR A 730 17.68 -4.86 7.30
CA TYR A 730 16.64 -4.06 7.94
C TYR A 730 17.14 -3.27 9.17
N ALA A 731 18.17 -3.76 9.87
CA ALA A 731 18.81 -3.04 10.98
C ALA A 731 19.54 -1.74 10.52
N ILE A 732 20.09 -1.72 9.31
CA ILE A 732 20.63 -0.49 8.69
C ILE A 732 19.52 0.56 8.56
N TRP A 733 18.37 0.17 8.00
CA TRP A 733 17.27 1.10 7.77
C TRP A 733 16.57 1.53 9.06
N GLU A 734 16.38 0.63 10.03
CA GLU A 734 15.84 1.01 11.34
C GLU A 734 16.78 1.98 12.08
N ARG A 735 18.11 1.79 12.01
CA ARG A 735 19.06 2.78 12.53
C ARG A 735 18.85 4.14 11.85
N PHE A 736 18.88 4.19 10.51
CA PHE A 736 18.72 5.45 9.78
C PHE A 736 17.46 6.21 10.25
N TRP A 737 16.32 5.52 10.29
CA TRP A 737 15.04 6.12 10.65
C TRP A 737 14.95 6.51 12.13
N THR A 738 15.45 5.68 13.05
CA THR A 738 15.32 5.94 14.49
C THR A 738 16.42 6.84 15.08
N GLN A 739 17.56 7.00 14.40
CA GLN A 739 18.75 7.65 14.96
C GLN A 739 19.33 8.79 14.09
N GLU A 740 19.21 8.74 12.75
CA GLU A 740 19.83 9.73 11.85
C GLU A 740 18.81 10.70 11.24
N ALA A 741 17.71 10.19 10.69
CA ALA A 741 16.61 11.00 10.17
C ALA A 741 16.07 12.05 11.16
N PRO A 742 16.00 11.81 12.49
CA PRO A 742 15.56 12.82 13.48
C PRO A 742 16.51 14.02 13.65
N HIS A 743 17.71 13.98 13.06
CA HIS A 743 18.67 15.08 13.03
C HIS A 743 18.63 15.89 11.73
N LEU A 744 17.74 15.56 10.79
CA LEU A 744 17.56 16.26 9.52
C LEU A 744 16.44 17.30 9.63
N GLU A 745 16.62 18.49 9.03
CA GLU A 745 15.61 19.58 8.99
C GLU A 745 14.25 19.10 8.42
N TRP A 746 14.31 18.11 7.52
CA TRP A 746 13.17 17.41 6.95
C TRP A 746 12.19 16.84 8.00
N PHE A 747 12.69 16.36 9.14
CA PHE A 747 11.90 15.64 10.17
C PHE A 747 10.86 16.54 10.86
N GLY A 748 11.09 17.86 10.91
CA GLY A 748 10.07 18.87 11.26
C GLY A 748 9.36 18.66 12.60
N MET A 749 10.01 19.03 13.71
CA MET A 749 9.53 18.82 15.09
C MET A 749 8.03 19.10 15.31
N GLY A 750 7.53 20.27 14.87
CA GLY A 750 6.17 20.74 15.18
C GLY A 750 5.00 20.19 14.33
N GLN A 751 5.26 19.40 13.28
CA GLN A 751 4.18 18.90 12.39
C GLN A 751 3.54 17.59 12.89
N GLN A 752 2.26 17.34 12.55
CA GLN A 752 1.57 16.10 12.93
C GLN A 752 2.13 14.85 12.26
N PHE A 753 2.64 14.99 11.03
CA PHE A 753 3.24 13.91 10.24
C PHE A 753 4.60 14.31 9.67
N LEU A 754 5.41 13.32 9.33
CA LEU A 754 6.67 13.53 8.60
C LEU A 754 6.42 13.95 7.16
N ARG A 755 7.36 14.69 6.56
CA ARG A 755 7.19 15.29 5.22
C ARG A 755 7.30 14.25 4.09
N PHE A 756 6.33 13.32 3.98
CA PHE A 756 6.35 12.22 3.01
C PHE A 756 6.31 12.68 1.53
N MET A 757 5.74 13.86 1.24
CA MET A 757 5.82 14.51 -0.08
C MET A 757 7.19 15.18 -0.36
N ARG A 758 8.25 14.86 0.39
CA ARG A 758 9.56 15.52 0.32
C ARG A 758 10.70 14.52 0.48
N ILE A 759 11.62 14.51 -0.48
CA ILE A 759 12.72 13.53 -0.56
C ILE A 759 14.05 14.02 0.06
N ASP A 760 14.10 15.26 0.57
CA ASP A 760 15.36 15.87 1.05
C ASP A 760 15.99 15.20 2.30
N TYR A 761 15.35 14.19 2.89
CA TYR A 761 15.99 13.31 3.88
C TYR A 761 17.08 12.40 3.28
N LEU A 762 17.07 12.11 1.97
CA LEU A 762 18.10 11.28 1.32
C LEU A 762 19.52 11.88 1.44
N LYS A 763 19.63 13.17 1.78
CA LYS A 763 20.89 13.84 2.11
C LYS A 763 21.60 13.28 3.34
N GLY A 764 20.87 12.57 4.21
CA GLY A 764 21.41 11.93 5.40
C GLY A 764 21.76 10.45 5.23
N VAL A 765 21.50 9.85 4.06
CA VAL A 765 21.79 8.43 3.80
C VAL A 765 23.27 8.24 3.46
N ASP A 766 23.96 7.37 4.19
CA ASP A 766 25.37 7.04 3.91
C ASP A 766 25.49 6.20 2.62
N PRO A 767 26.35 6.55 1.65
CA PRO A 767 26.68 5.69 0.51
C PRO A 767 27.08 4.26 0.88
N ALA A 768 27.75 4.07 2.03
CA ALA A 768 28.16 2.76 2.52
C ALA A 768 26.96 1.88 2.88
N ASP A 769 25.86 2.44 3.36
CA ASP A 769 24.65 1.70 3.73
C ASP A 769 23.89 1.19 2.51
N MET A 770 23.90 1.95 1.41
CA MET A 770 23.37 1.50 0.11
C MET A 770 24.19 0.34 -0.45
N ILE A 771 25.53 0.50 -0.49
CA ILE A 771 26.46 -0.54 -0.95
C ILE A 771 26.34 -1.80 -0.08
N ARG A 772 26.24 -1.64 1.25
CA ARG A 772 26.08 -2.75 2.19
C ARG A 772 24.74 -3.45 2.02
N SER A 773 23.65 -2.69 1.83
CA SER A 773 22.31 -3.24 1.57
C SER A 773 22.28 -4.12 0.32
N ARG A 774 22.89 -3.68 -0.79
CA ARG A 774 23.04 -4.49 -2.01
C ARG A 774 23.77 -5.80 -1.73
N GLN A 775 24.94 -5.74 -1.11
CA GLN A 775 25.73 -6.93 -0.74
C GLN A 775 24.96 -7.90 0.16
N LEU A 776 24.18 -7.39 1.10
CA LEU A 776 23.38 -8.21 2.03
C LEU A 776 22.23 -8.92 1.31
N LEU A 777 21.54 -8.26 0.38
CA LEU A 777 20.45 -8.89 -0.38
C LEU A 777 20.97 -9.85 -1.45
N ASP A 778 22.10 -9.56 -2.09
CA ASP A 778 22.78 -10.52 -2.97
C ASP A 778 23.24 -11.77 -2.17
N ALA A 779 23.71 -11.58 -0.92
CA ALA A 779 24.01 -12.68 0.00
C ALA A 779 22.74 -13.45 0.45
N CYS A 780 21.61 -12.78 0.69
CA CYS A 780 20.33 -13.45 0.96
C CYS A 780 19.94 -14.42 -0.15
N VAL A 781 19.97 -13.96 -1.41
CA VAL A 781 19.67 -14.80 -2.60
C VAL A 781 20.67 -15.95 -2.76
N THR A 782 21.93 -15.75 -2.36
CA THR A 782 23.00 -16.76 -2.45
C THR A 782 22.89 -17.83 -1.35
N HIS A 783 22.38 -17.47 -0.17
CA HIS A 783 22.31 -18.37 1.01
C HIS A 783 20.90 -18.91 1.30
N ALA A 784 19.88 -18.52 0.52
CA ALA A 784 18.55 -19.12 0.56
C ALA A 784 18.59 -20.61 0.20
N GLN A 785 17.81 -21.44 0.89
CA GLN A 785 17.96 -22.90 0.85
C GLN A 785 16.92 -23.62 -0.02
N THR A 786 15.78 -22.99 -0.29
CA THR A 786 14.73 -23.49 -1.19
C THR A 786 14.43 -22.50 -2.33
N SER A 787 13.76 -22.97 -3.38
CA SER A 787 13.23 -22.15 -4.48
C SER A 787 12.46 -20.93 -3.98
N ASP A 788 11.58 -21.14 -3.01
CA ASP A 788 10.63 -20.13 -2.55
C ASP A 788 11.34 -19.10 -1.66
N GLN A 789 12.29 -19.55 -0.84
CA GLN A 789 13.17 -18.67 -0.07
C GLN A 789 14.03 -17.81 -1.00
N GLN A 790 14.55 -18.40 -2.09
CA GLN A 790 15.33 -17.66 -3.09
C GLN A 790 14.45 -16.68 -3.86
N ALA A 791 13.21 -17.05 -4.18
CA ALA A 791 12.24 -16.18 -4.83
C ALA A 791 11.82 -15.00 -3.95
N ARG A 792 11.57 -15.20 -2.65
CA ARG A 792 11.31 -14.12 -1.68
C ARG A 792 12.54 -13.21 -1.51
N ALA A 793 13.74 -13.78 -1.43
CA ALA A 793 14.98 -13.00 -1.38
C ALA A 793 15.15 -12.15 -2.65
N GLU A 794 14.89 -12.71 -3.84
CA GLU A 794 14.96 -11.99 -5.12
C GLU A 794 13.88 -10.91 -5.23
N LEU A 795 12.67 -11.16 -4.72
CA LEU A 795 11.59 -10.16 -4.66
C LEU A 795 12.00 -8.92 -3.85
N LEU A 796 12.59 -9.11 -2.67
CA LEU A 796 13.12 -8.02 -1.85
C LEU A 796 14.34 -7.34 -2.51
N ARG A 797 15.17 -8.10 -3.23
CA ARG A 797 16.33 -7.61 -3.98
C ARG A 797 15.95 -6.78 -5.23
N ARG A 798 14.83 -7.12 -5.89
CA ARG A 798 14.15 -6.31 -6.92
C ARG A 798 13.59 -5.04 -6.32
N ALA A 799 12.84 -5.13 -5.22
CA ALA A 799 12.25 -3.97 -4.54
C ALA A 799 13.31 -2.96 -4.08
N PHE A 800 14.43 -3.44 -3.52
CA PHE A 800 15.58 -2.58 -3.19
C PHE A 800 16.22 -1.91 -4.41
N GLY A 801 16.12 -2.51 -5.60
CA GLY A 801 16.55 -1.88 -6.86
C GLY A 801 15.86 -0.54 -7.15
N TYR A 802 14.61 -0.34 -6.72
CA TYR A 802 13.93 0.96 -6.85
C TYR A 802 14.49 1.99 -5.87
N TYR A 803 14.79 1.57 -4.64
CA TYR A 803 15.43 2.42 -3.63
C TYR A 803 16.86 2.82 -4.03
N GLU A 804 17.64 1.87 -4.54
CA GLU A 804 18.97 2.07 -5.11
C GLU A 804 18.93 3.04 -6.30
N ALA A 805 18.09 2.77 -7.30
CA ALA A 805 17.93 3.63 -8.46
C ALA A 805 17.41 5.05 -8.09
N THR A 806 16.56 5.18 -7.06
CA THR A 806 16.11 6.50 -6.58
C THR A 806 17.23 7.26 -5.87
N TYR A 807 18.00 6.59 -5.00
CA TYR A 807 19.13 7.20 -4.33
C TYR A 807 20.22 7.63 -5.34
N GLU A 808 20.57 6.77 -6.30
CA GLU A 808 21.54 7.10 -7.35
C GLU A 808 21.08 8.26 -8.23
N ALA A 809 19.79 8.32 -8.58
CA ALA A 809 19.21 9.45 -9.32
C ALA A 809 19.25 10.77 -8.52
N TYR A 810 19.06 10.72 -7.19
CA TYR A 810 19.13 11.89 -6.31
C TYR A 810 20.57 12.25 -5.89
N ARG A 811 21.51 11.30 -5.96
CA ARG A 811 22.89 11.41 -5.48
C ARG A 811 23.63 12.66 -5.98
N PRO A 812 23.52 13.09 -7.25
CA PRO A 812 24.12 14.35 -7.70
C PRO A 812 23.69 15.57 -6.87
N GLU A 813 22.43 15.62 -6.40
CA GLU A 813 21.90 16.72 -5.61
C GLU A 813 22.40 16.68 -4.16
N VAL A 814 22.61 15.48 -3.60
CA VAL A 814 23.30 15.30 -2.31
C VAL A 814 24.73 15.81 -2.38
N ILE A 815 25.48 15.43 -3.43
CA ILE A 815 26.83 15.93 -3.66
C ILE A 815 26.79 17.45 -3.83
N ALA A 816 25.86 17.99 -4.64
CA ALA A 816 25.77 19.42 -4.92
C ALA A 816 25.46 20.27 -3.69
N GLN A 817 24.60 19.81 -2.77
CA GLN A 817 24.14 20.61 -1.63
C GLN A 817 24.90 20.36 -0.32
N CYS A 818 25.50 19.18 -0.15
CA CYS A 818 26.00 18.72 1.16
C CYS A 818 27.46 18.26 1.17
N GLU A 819 27.96 17.62 0.11
CA GLU A 819 29.30 17.00 0.14
C GLU A 819 30.41 17.90 -0.44
N PRO A 820 31.63 17.88 0.12
CA PRO A 820 32.74 18.69 -0.38
C PRO A 820 33.48 17.99 -1.54
N ILE A 821 33.91 18.77 -2.54
CA ILE A 821 34.70 18.28 -3.69
C ILE A 821 36.10 18.92 -3.59
N ILE A 822 37.03 18.23 -2.94
CA ILE A 822 38.28 18.82 -2.42
C ILE A 822 39.51 18.53 -3.29
N ASP A 823 39.42 17.55 -4.19
CA ASP A 823 40.53 17.10 -5.03
C ASP A 823 40.03 16.53 -6.37
N GLU A 824 40.97 16.23 -7.26
CA GLU A 824 40.69 15.66 -8.58
C GLU A 824 39.96 14.31 -8.51
N SER A 825 40.23 13.48 -7.49
CA SER A 825 39.59 12.17 -7.34
C SER A 825 38.12 12.28 -6.94
N SER A 826 37.79 13.16 -5.98
CA SER A 826 36.40 13.49 -5.63
C SER A 826 35.67 14.22 -6.74
N ALA A 827 36.37 15.05 -7.54
CA ALA A 827 35.80 15.67 -8.73
C ALA A 827 35.45 14.65 -9.83
N LEU A 828 36.36 13.69 -10.12
CA LEU A 828 36.10 12.62 -11.09
C LEU A 828 34.96 11.69 -10.63
N ALA A 829 34.92 11.31 -9.35
CA ALA A 829 33.81 10.53 -8.79
C ALA A 829 32.45 11.27 -8.88
N ALA A 830 32.44 12.60 -8.71
CA ALA A 830 31.26 13.40 -8.90
C ALA A 830 30.83 13.51 -10.38
N VAL A 831 31.75 13.46 -11.35
CA VAL A 831 31.40 13.33 -12.78
C VAL A 831 30.83 11.93 -13.09
N GLU A 832 31.36 10.87 -12.50
CA GLU A 832 30.83 9.50 -12.64
C GLU A 832 29.40 9.41 -12.11
N VAL A 833 29.13 9.93 -10.90
CA VAL A 833 27.78 10.00 -10.33
C VAL A 833 26.83 10.85 -11.21
N LEU A 834 27.30 11.99 -11.73
CA LEU A 834 26.54 12.83 -12.66
C LEU A 834 26.16 12.09 -13.95
N GLN A 835 27.06 11.24 -14.46
CA GLN A 835 26.86 10.44 -15.67
C GLN A 835 25.93 9.23 -15.44
N ASN A 836 25.93 8.65 -14.24
CA ASN A 836 25.12 7.47 -13.90
C ASN A 836 23.69 7.81 -13.48
N ALA A 837 23.46 8.93 -12.78
CA ALA A 837 22.14 9.34 -12.29
C ALA A 837 21.02 9.40 -13.38
N PRO A 838 21.29 9.84 -14.63
CA PRO A 838 20.38 9.65 -15.76
C PRO A 838 19.87 8.22 -15.97
N VAL A 839 20.78 7.23 -15.93
CA VAL A 839 20.45 5.81 -16.13
C VAL A 839 19.66 5.28 -14.94
N ALA A 840 20.06 5.67 -13.73
CA ALA A 840 19.35 5.33 -12.49
C ALA A 840 17.90 5.86 -12.50
N ASN A 841 17.66 7.12 -12.90
CA ASN A 841 16.29 7.65 -12.92
C ASN A 841 15.42 6.96 -13.98
N ILE A 842 15.96 6.59 -15.15
CA ILE A 842 15.25 5.75 -16.12
C ILE A 842 14.93 4.37 -15.52
N ARG A 843 15.90 3.70 -14.88
CA ARG A 843 15.68 2.39 -14.25
C ARG A 843 14.65 2.45 -13.12
N ARG A 844 14.63 3.56 -12.37
CA ARG A 844 13.67 3.83 -11.29
C ARG A 844 12.22 3.83 -11.81
N PHE A 845 11.92 4.54 -12.89
CA PHE A 845 10.57 4.56 -13.45
C PHE A 845 10.20 3.28 -14.18
N GLN A 846 11.14 2.63 -14.87
CA GLN A 846 10.94 1.26 -15.37
C GLN A 846 10.55 0.29 -14.25
N LEU A 847 11.23 0.34 -13.10
CA LEU A 847 10.87 -0.46 -11.91
C LEU A 847 9.52 -0.07 -11.33
N TRP A 848 9.16 1.21 -11.32
CA TRP A 848 7.85 1.66 -10.86
C TRP A 848 6.72 1.12 -11.74
N ASP A 849 6.87 1.23 -13.06
CA ASP A 849 5.90 0.71 -14.03
C ASP A 849 5.85 -0.83 -14.04
N GLU A 850 7.01 -1.52 -13.88
CA GLU A 850 7.07 -2.96 -13.61
C GLU A 850 6.27 -3.34 -12.35
N PHE A 851 6.30 -2.51 -11.30
CA PHE A 851 5.64 -2.81 -10.03
C PHE A 851 4.14 -2.49 -10.04
N LEU A 852 3.65 -1.56 -10.85
CA LEU A 852 2.20 -1.29 -10.96
C LEU A 852 1.41 -2.54 -11.39
N GLU A 853 2.01 -3.43 -12.18
CA GLU A 853 1.44 -4.71 -12.63
C GLU A 853 1.90 -5.93 -11.79
N ASP A 854 2.83 -5.76 -10.84
CA ASP A 854 3.34 -6.84 -9.98
C ASP A 854 2.40 -7.07 -8.79
N GLU A 855 1.73 -8.23 -8.71
CA GLU A 855 0.71 -8.54 -7.69
C GLU A 855 1.18 -8.28 -6.24
N VAL A 856 2.48 -8.40 -5.97
CA VAL A 856 3.05 -8.24 -4.63
C VAL A 856 3.71 -6.88 -4.46
N LEU A 857 4.51 -6.42 -5.43
CA LEU A 857 5.26 -5.16 -5.28
C LEU A 857 4.43 -3.90 -5.55
N ARG A 858 3.20 -4.03 -6.06
CA ARG A 858 2.30 -2.90 -6.36
C ARG A 858 2.21 -1.87 -5.22
N PRO A 859 2.72 -0.64 -5.43
CA PRO A 859 2.82 0.38 -4.39
C PRO A 859 1.45 0.93 -4.01
N GLY A 860 1.31 1.37 -2.75
CA GLY A 860 0.03 1.86 -2.23
C GLY A 860 -0.48 3.17 -2.84
N ILE A 861 0.39 3.95 -3.51
CA ILE A 861 0.09 5.25 -4.13
C ILE A 861 0.33 5.20 -5.63
N ASP A 862 -0.32 6.07 -6.39
CA ASP A 862 0.16 6.47 -7.72
C ASP A 862 1.14 7.65 -7.55
N LEU A 863 2.39 7.47 -7.97
CA LEU A 863 3.45 8.48 -7.90
C LEU A 863 3.27 9.58 -8.96
N TYR A 864 2.42 9.36 -9.97
CA TYR A 864 2.14 10.30 -11.04
C TYR A 864 1.09 11.38 -10.65
N GLU A 865 0.42 11.26 -9.50
CA GLU A 865 -0.43 12.32 -8.95
C GLU A 865 0.37 13.61 -8.67
N ASP A 866 -0.20 14.79 -9.00
CA ASP A 866 0.43 16.10 -8.81
C ASP A 866 0.88 16.34 -7.35
N ARG A 867 0.26 15.68 -6.36
CA ARG A 867 0.63 15.76 -4.93
C ARG A 867 2.03 15.19 -4.64
N TYR A 868 2.48 14.20 -5.41
CA TYR A 868 3.80 13.57 -5.25
C TYR A 868 4.85 14.12 -6.24
N ARG A 869 4.55 15.22 -6.94
CA ARG A 869 5.42 15.80 -7.98
C ARG A 869 6.85 16.15 -7.54
N GLU A 870 7.08 16.37 -6.26
CA GLU A 870 8.44 16.55 -5.70
C GLU A 870 9.27 15.25 -5.73
N LEU A 871 8.61 14.09 -5.66
CA LEU A 871 9.23 12.76 -5.75
C LEU A 871 9.51 12.33 -7.20
N THR A 872 8.87 12.96 -8.20
CA THR A 872 9.01 12.62 -9.63
C THR A 872 9.94 13.54 -10.44
N ARG A 873 10.59 14.51 -9.78
CA ARG A 873 11.48 15.49 -10.43
C ARG A 873 12.61 14.84 -11.25
N ASN A 874 12.72 15.23 -12.52
CA ASN A 874 13.83 14.90 -13.44
C ASN A 874 14.92 16.01 -13.53
N THR A 875 14.95 16.89 -12.53
CA THR A 875 15.90 18.01 -12.39
C THR A 875 16.90 17.82 -11.26
N TRP A 876 16.99 16.64 -10.66
CA TRP A 876 18.04 16.31 -9.69
C TRP A 876 19.42 16.37 -10.36
N GLY A 877 20.37 17.08 -9.73
CA GLY A 877 21.75 17.17 -10.20
C GLY A 877 22.04 18.28 -11.21
N VAL A 878 21.06 19.07 -11.65
CA VAL A 878 21.31 20.22 -12.56
C VAL A 878 22.28 21.25 -11.96
N SER A 879 22.38 21.26 -10.62
CA SER A 879 23.27 22.10 -9.81
C SER A 879 24.72 21.59 -9.75
N LEU A 880 24.96 20.27 -9.84
CA LEU A 880 26.28 19.65 -9.61
C LEU A 880 27.38 20.08 -10.61
N PRO A 881 27.14 20.22 -11.93
CA PRO A 881 28.20 20.61 -12.89
C PRO A 881 28.95 21.87 -12.45
N TRP A 882 28.25 22.87 -11.95
CA TRP A 882 28.86 24.16 -11.59
C TRP A 882 29.70 24.14 -10.32
N ARG A 883 29.64 23.07 -9.52
CA ARG A 883 30.58 22.82 -8.40
C ARG A 883 31.86 22.12 -8.83
N LEU A 884 31.90 21.55 -10.03
CA LEU A 884 33.12 21.00 -10.65
C LEU A 884 33.98 22.08 -11.33
N LEU A 885 33.51 23.33 -11.39
CA LEU A 885 34.12 24.43 -12.14
C LEU A 885 35.62 24.63 -11.87
N ASP A 886 36.05 24.61 -10.61
CA ASP A 886 37.45 24.84 -10.24
C ASP A 886 38.36 23.69 -10.70
N HIS A 887 37.92 22.45 -10.48
CA HIS A 887 38.63 21.25 -10.90
C HIS A 887 38.64 21.12 -12.43
N ALA A 888 37.55 21.46 -13.11
CA ALA A 888 37.45 21.48 -14.57
C ALA A 888 38.30 22.59 -15.24
N GLN A 889 38.72 23.63 -14.50
CA GLN A 889 39.69 24.61 -14.97
C GLN A 889 41.15 24.20 -14.75
N THR A 890 41.43 23.31 -13.78
CA THR A 890 42.81 22.95 -13.39
C THR A 890 43.23 21.53 -13.79
N SER A 891 42.29 20.60 -13.92
CA SER A 891 42.48 19.20 -14.29
C SER A 891 42.00 18.93 -15.72
N PRO A 892 42.91 18.63 -16.66
CA PRO A 892 42.54 18.13 -18.00
C PRO A 892 41.67 16.87 -17.93
N GLU A 893 41.88 16.02 -16.93
CA GLU A 893 41.16 14.77 -16.71
C GLU A 893 39.67 15.05 -16.38
N VAL A 894 39.39 15.94 -15.42
CA VAL A 894 38.01 16.36 -15.08
C VAL A 894 37.34 17.09 -16.24
N TYR A 895 38.07 18.00 -16.92
CA TYR A 895 37.57 18.67 -18.12
C TYR A 895 37.18 17.69 -19.23
N ASN A 896 38.03 16.70 -19.53
CA ASN A 896 37.76 15.71 -20.56
C ASN A 896 36.62 14.76 -20.16
N ALA A 897 36.48 14.44 -18.88
CA ALA A 897 35.33 13.66 -18.38
C ALA A 897 34.01 14.41 -18.61
N LEU A 898 33.93 15.69 -18.22
CA LEU A 898 32.77 16.56 -18.50
C LEU A 898 32.51 16.75 -20.00
N LYS A 899 33.56 16.85 -20.82
CA LYS A 899 33.46 16.97 -22.28
C LYS A 899 32.92 15.73 -22.97
N ASN A 900 33.10 14.56 -22.34
CA ASN A 900 32.57 13.29 -22.81
C ASN A 900 31.19 12.96 -22.21
N PHE A 901 30.64 13.80 -21.32
CA PHE A 901 29.31 13.61 -20.73
C PHE A 901 28.23 13.61 -21.81
N GLN A 902 27.38 12.58 -21.79
CA GLN A 902 26.23 12.45 -22.69
C GLN A 902 25.04 11.90 -21.92
N LEU A 903 23.83 12.38 -22.23
CA LEU A 903 22.61 11.74 -21.73
C LEU A 903 22.42 10.37 -22.40
N PRO A 904 21.74 9.41 -21.74
CA PRO A 904 21.40 8.12 -22.35
C PRO A 904 20.65 8.31 -23.66
N ALA A 905 20.97 7.48 -24.67
CA ALA A 905 20.25 7.52 -25.94
C ALA A 905 18.78 7.09 -25.77
N LEU A 906 17.90 7.71 -26.54
CA LEU A 906 16.48 7.37 -26.61
C LEU A 906 16.18 6.51 -27.83
N ASP A 907 15.43 5.42 -27.63
CA ASP A 907 14.89 4.61 -28.73
C ASP A 907 13.78 5.36 -29.49
N ASP A 908 12.97 6.17 -28.77
CA ASP A 908 12.05 7.16 -29.34
C ASP A 908 12.36 8.58 -28.78
N PRO A 909 13.06 9.42 -29.55
CA PRO A 909 13.31 10.82 -29.18
C PRO A 909 12.08 11.75 -29.27
N GLU A 910 10.99 11.35 -29.92
CA GLU A 910 9.75 12.14 -29.97
C GLU A 910 8.88 11.90 -28.72
N ASN A 911 9.01 10.74 -28.07
CA ASN A 911 8.29 10.37 -26.85
C ASN A 911 9.27 9.85 -25.77
N PRO A 912 10.06 10.72 -25.11
CA PRO A 912 10.94 10.30 -24.02
C PRO A 912 10.15 9.66 -22.86
N PRO A 913 10.70 8.62 -22.19
CA PRO A 913 10.04 7.98 -21.07
C PRO A 913 9.92 8.93 -19.88
N PHE A 914 8.96 8.65 -18.99
CA PHE A 914 8.79 9.45 -17.79
C PHE A 914 10.07 9.42 -16.94
N GLY A 915 10.44 10.58 -16.38
CA GLY A 915 11.69 10.73 -15.63
C GLY A 915 12.97 10.82 -16.47
N TYR A 916 12.90 10.81 -17.81
CA TYR A 916 14.07 11.12 -18.64
C TYR A 916 14.69 12.47 -18.22
N PRO A 917 16.03 12.61 -18.15
CA PRO A 917 16.67 13.81 -17.61
C PRO A 917 16.27 15.07 -18.36
N SER A 918 16.09 16.15 -17.61
CA SER A 918 15.87 17.48 -18.19
C SER A 918 16.99 17.87 -19.16
N GLU A 919 16.63 18.49 -20.29
CA GLU A 919 17.58 19.13 -21.22
C GLU A 919 18.49 20.13 -20.49
N GLU A 920 17.95 20.74 -19.41
CA GLU A 920 18.66 21.61 -18.49
C GLU A 920 19.95 20.99 -17.93
N LEU A 921 20.00 19.69 -17.63
CA LEU A 921 21.22 19.03 -17.16
C LEU A 921 22.32 19.05 -18.23
N SER A 922 21.99 18.63 -19.45
CA SER A 922 22.91 18.67 -20.59
C SER A 922 23.35 20.10 -20.90
N ALA A 923 22.39 21.04 -20.93
CA ALA A 923 22.65 22.46 -21.12
C ALA A 923 23.56 23.04 -20.04
N ASN A 924 23.45 22.61 -18.77
CA ASN A 924 24.35 23.03 -17.69
C ASN A 924 25.80 22.55 -17.91
N VAL A 925 26.01 21.29 -18.31
CA VAL A 925 27.36 20.78 -18.63
C VAL A 925 27.95 21.49 -19.85
N GLN A 926 27.17 21.70 -20.92
CA GLN A 926 27.65 22.45 -22.09
C GLN A 926 27.92 23.92 -21.78
N SER A 927 27.10 24.56 -20.93
CA SER A 927 27.31 25.93 -20.47
C SER A 927 28.60 26.07 -19.64
N LEU A 928 28.91 25.08 -18.81
CA LEU A 928 30.14 24.99 -18.03
C LEU A 928 31.38 24.88 -18.93
N LEU A 929 31.36 23.98 -19.91
CA LEU A 929 32.45 23.81 -20.88
C LEU A 929 32.65 25.08 -21.71
N ALA A 930 31.57 25.69 -22.21
CA ALA A 930 31.62 26.96 -22.93
C ALA A 930 32.18 28.10 -22.07
N PHE A 931 31.85 28.16 -20.77
CA PHE A 931 32.40 29.13 -19.81
C PHE A 931 33.91 28.96 -19.56
N ILE A 932 34.43 27.74 -19.68
CA ILE A 932 35.87 27.43 -19.54
C ILE A 932 36.64 27.74 -20.83
N ASP A 933 36.10 27.36 -21.99
CA ASP A 933 36.80 27.42 -23.29
C ASP A 933 36.96 28.84 -23.88
N ARG A 934 36.29 29.86 -23.32
CA ARG A 934 36.13 31.19 -23.95
C ARG A 934 36.68 32.36 -23.11
N PRO A 935 36.88 33.55 -23.71
CA PRO A 935 37.13 34.78 -22.96
C PRO A 935 35.93 35.19 -22.10
N LYS A 936 36.15 35.32 -20.79
CA LYS A 936 35.11 35.71 -19.82
C LYS A 936 34.64 37.15 -20.02
N THR A 937 33.32 37.36 -20.02
CA THR A 937 32.68 38.69 -20.12
C THR A 937 31.89 38.98 -18.85
N LEU A 938 32.59 39.41 -17.79
CA LEU A 938 31.99 39.71 -16.50
C LEU A 938 31.06 40.94 -16.59
N CYS A 939 29.88 40.80 -16.01
CA CYS A 939 28.92 41.89 -15.78
C CYS A 939 29.23 42.67 -14.49
N THR A 940 29.92 42.02 -13.54
CA THR A 940 30.45 42.62 -12.32
C THR A 940 31.88 43.12 -12.47
N VAL A 941 32.25 44.12 -11.67
CA VAL A 941 33.63 44.59 -11.50
C VAL A 941 34.21 44.18 -10.14
N ASP A 942 35.53 44.11 -10.04
CA ASP A 942 36.28 43.92 -8.78
C ASP A 942 35.88 42.69 -7.96
N SER A 943 35.88 41.51 -8.58
CA SER A 943 35.44 40.25 -7.94
C SER A 943 36.24 39.81 -6.71
N SER A 944 37.45 40.33 -6.52
CA SER A 944 38.32 40.05 -5.35
C SER A 944 38.44 41.25 -4.39
N PHE A 945 37.51 42.21 -4.47
CA PHE A 945 37.36 43.32 -3.52
C PHE A 945 38.60 44.21 -3.36
N GLU A 946 39.42 44.35 -4.41
CA GLU A 946 40.67 45.11 -4.43
C GLU A 946 40.46 46.61 -4.28
N ASN A 947 39.29 47.16 -4.62
CA ASN A 947 38.91 48.53 -4.31
C ASN A 947 38.26 48.65 -2.91
N GLY A 948 37.77 47.53 -2.36
CA GLY A 948 37.14 47.44 -1.04
C GLY A 948 35.61 47.40 -1.09
N ILE A 949 34.98 47.79 0.02
CA ILE A 949 33.53 47.84 0.20
C ILE A 949 33.15 49.26 0.66
N GLU A 950 32.05 49.80 0.14
CA GLU A 950 31.49 51.09 0.53
C GLU A 950 30.19 50.95 1.35
N ASN A 951 29.96 51.92 2.25
CA ASN A 951 28.77 51.99 3.11
C ASN A 951 27.71 53.00 2.61
N GLN A 952 27.89 53.59 1.41
CA GLN A 952 27.00 54.61 0.85
C GLN A 952 26.34 54.11 -0.45
N THR A 953 25.18 54.68 -0.82
CA THR A 953 24.48 54.28 -2.06
C THR A 953 25.22 54.82 -3.29
N PRO A 954 25.72 53.98 -4.20
CA PRO A 954 26.34 54.44 -5.43
C PRO A 954 25.33 54.40 -6.61
N LEU A 955 25.78 54.87 -7.77
CA LEU A 955 25.19 54.52 -9.06
C LEU A 955 25.69 53.12 -9.49
N PHE A 956 25.23 52.64 -10.64
CA PHE A 956 25.42 51.25 -11.08
C PHE A 956 26.88 50.95 -11.49
N ASN A 957 27.26 49.67 -11.47
CA ASN A 957 28.61 49.18 -11.80
C ASN A 957 29.73 49.77 -10.91
N ALA A 958 29.42 50.06 -9.64
CA ALA A 958 30.29 50.67 -8.64
C ALA A 958 30.76 49.62 -7.58
N PRO A 959 31.50 49.98 -6.50
CA PRO A 959 32.11 48.99 -5.62
C PRO A 959 31.08 48.23 -4.78
N TRP A 960 31.54 47.13 -4.17
CA TRP A 960 30.71 46.24 -3.35
C TRP A 960 30.14 46.95 -2.11
N LEU A 961 28.93 46.55 -1.71
CA LEU A 961 28.15 47.13 -0.63
C LEU A 961 27.77 46.07 0.41
N THR A 962 27.51 46.46 1.66
CA THR A 962 26.99 45.55 2.71
C THR A 962 25.47 45.54 2.78
N TRP A 963 24.90 44.38 3.12
CA TRP A 963 23.51 44.25 3.55
C TRP A 963 23.39 43.34 4.81
N PRO A 964 22.61 43.75 5.84
CA PRO A 964 21.98 45.06 5.99
C PRO A 964 23.03 46.17 6.15
N ARG A 965 22.66 47.41 5.80
CA ARG A 965 23.58 48.56 5.86
C ARG A 965 23.99 48.85 7.31
N GLY A 966 25.29 48.82 7.58
CA GLY A 966 25.85 49.14 8.90
C GLY A 966 26.37 50.56 9.00
N ASP A 967 25.97 51.28 10.05
CA ASP A 967 26.79 52.35 10.63
C ASP A 967 28.06 51.74 11.26
N ASP A 968 29.11 52.54 11.48
CA ASP A 968 30.47 52.12 11.90
C ASP A 968 30.59 51.40 13.27
N ALA A 969 29.47 50.98 13.87
CA ALA A 969 29.38 50.33 15.19
C ALA A 969 29.12 48.80 15.13
N HIS A 970 28.79 48.20 13.98
CA HIS A 970 28.58 46.75 13.86
C HIS A 970 29.91 45.99 13.59
N PRO A 971 30.38 45.11 14.49
CA PRO A 971 31.76 44.61 14.47
C PRO A 971 32.05 43.45 13.49
N GLN A 972 31.08 43.06 12.64
CA GLN A 972 31.06 41.75 11.97
C GLN A 972 31.49 41.75 10.49
N PHE A 973 31.60 42.90 9.84
CA PHE A 973 32.13 43.03 8.48
C PHE A 973 33.58 43.54 8.52
N ARG A 974 34.51 42.84 7.85
CA ARG A 974 35.84 43.40 7.52
C ARG A 974 36.30 42.92 6.14
N VAL A 975 36.57 43.85 5.23
CA VAL A 975 37.52 43.56 4.14
C VAL A 975 38.90 43.41 4.78
N THR A 976 39.55 42.26 4.61
CA THR A 976 40.84 41.97 5.24
C THR A 976 41.92 41.69 4.22
N SER A 977 43.06 42.34 4.36
CA SER A 977 44.32 41.98 3.69
C SER A 977 45.09 40.89 4.47
N GLU A 978 44.38 39.97 5.13
CA GLU A 978 44.92 38.99 6.09
C GLU A 978 45.18 37.62 5.44
N VAL A 979 46.04 37.56 4.42
CA VAL A 979 46.71 36.33 3.89
C VAL A 979 45.80 35.24 3.28
N ILE A 980 44.50 35.26 3.55
CA ILE A 980 43.50 34.30 3.06
C ILE A 980 42.72 34.99 1.93
N ALA A 981 43.28 34.93 0.72
CA ALA A 981 42.63 35.33 -0.53
C ALA A 981 42.72 34.15 -1.53
N SER A 982 41.81 34.12 -2.49
CA SER A 982 41.67 33.13 -3.57
C SER A 982 42.38 33.62 -4.83
N THR A 983 42.11 34.87 -5.21
CA THR A 983 42.94 35.64 -6.13
C THR A 983 43.36 36.95 -5.46
N GLY A 984 43.85 37.94 -6.22
CA GLY A 984 44.18 39.26 -5.68
C GLY A 984 45.09 39.26 -4.44
N THR A 985 44.71 40.06 -3.46
CA THR A 985 45.38 40.31 -2.17
C THR A 985 44.41 40.50 -1.00
N LYS A 986 43.09 40.44 -1.24
CA LYS A 986 42.03 40.72 -0.26
C LYS A 986 40.90 39.71 -0.34
N SER A 987 40.08 39.69 0.69
CA SER A 987 38.82 38.95 0.76
C SER A 987 37.89 39.58 1.80
N VAL A 988 36.61 39.21 1.76
CA VAL A 988 35.60 39.66 2.73
C VAL A 988 35.51 38.67 3.87
N LYS A 989 35.92 39.08 5.07
CA LYS A 989 35.77 38.33 6.32
C LYS A 989 34.42 38.66 6.94
N ILE A 990 33.55 37.65 7.02
CA ILE A 990 32.27 37.70 7.75
C ILE A 990 32.44 36.92 9.06
N LEU A 991 32.09 37.57 10.17
CA LEU A 991 31.94 36.95 11.48
C LEU A 991 30.46 36.74 11.76
N GLY A 992 30.09 35.51 12.11
CA GLY A 992 28.69 35.13 12.34
C GLY A 992 28.07 35.67 13.63
N ALA A 993 26.74 35.62 13.71
CA ALA A 993 25.98 35.56 14.95
C ALA A 993 24.72 34.70 14.78
N PRO A 994 24.22 34.04 15.84
CA PRO A 994 23.02 33.22 15.79
C PRO A 994 21.80 33.97 15.21
N GLY A 995 21.08 33.32 14.28
CA GLY A 995 19.89 33.86 13.64
C GLY A 995 20.11 35.05 12.69
N TYR A 996 21.35 35.45 12.41
CA TYR A 996 21.67 36.59 11.54
C TYR A 996 22.00 36.17 10.10
N SER A 997 21.82 37.09 9.16
CA SER A 997 22.29 36.97 7.77
C SER A 997 23.11 38.21 7.39
N ALA A 998 24.25 37.97 6.75
CA ALA A 998 25.17 39.01 6.30
C ALA A 998 25.50 38.80 4.82
N SER A 999 25.41 39.86 4.04
CA SER A 999 25.65 39.81 2.59
C SER A 999 26.56 40.94 2.12
N VAL A 1000 27.29 40.68 1.04
CA VAL A 1000 27.86 41.71 0.18
C VAL A 1000 27.18 41.68 -1.19
N TYR A 1001 27.00 42.83 -1.81
CA TYR A 1001 26.32 42.91 -3.11
C TYR A 1001 26.87 44.01 -4.04
N GLN A 1002 26.66 43.82 -5.33
CA GLN A 1002 26.95 44.79 -6.38
C GLN A 1002 25.74 44.95 -7.30
N VAL A 1003 25.51 46.16 -7.79
CA VAL A 1003 24.38 46.51 -8.67
C VAL A 1003 24.87 46.70 -10.10
N VAL A 1004 24.27 45.99 -11.03
CA VAL A 1004 24.68 45.86 -12.45
C VAL A 1004 23.66 46.53 -13.37
N SER A 1005 24.14 47.36 -14.31
CA SER A 1005 23.43 48.09 -15.39
C SER A 1005 22.61 49.33 -15.00
N GLU A 1006 23.00 50.51 -15.49
CA GLU A 1006 22.18 51.73 -15.52
C GLU A 1006 21.38 51.85 -16.84
N MET A 1007 22.09 51.83 -17.98
CA MET A 1007 21.58 51.49 -19.32
C MET A 1007 22.74 51.17 -20.26
N ASP A 1008 22.94 49.88 -20.54
CA ASP A 1008 23.32 49.40 -21.87
C ASP A 1008 22.92 47.91 -21.93
N TYR A 1009 21.63 47.70 -22.25
CA TYR A 1009 20.91 46.42 -22.43
C TYR A 1009 21.58 45.17 -21.83
N LEU A 1010 21.20 44.81 -20.59
CA LEU A 1010 21.33 43.43 -20.11
C LEU A 1010 20.52 42.54 -21.06
N PRO A 1011 21.13 41.74 -21.95
CA PRO A 1011 20.37 40.99 -22.94
C PRO A 1011 19.74 39.77 -22.26
N PRO A 1012 18.58 39.28 -22.76
CA PRO A 1012 18.01 38.03 -22.31
C PRO A 1012 18.96 36.85 -22.55
N GLY A 1013 18.69 35.75 -21.86
CA GLY A 1013 19.40 34.48 -22.00
C GLY A 1013 20.12 34.08 -20.71
N ARG A 1014 21.12 33.21 -20.85
CA ARG A 1014 21.70 32.48 -19.72
C ARG A 1014 22.83 33.26 -19.03
N TYR A 1015 22.87 33.22 -17.70
CA TYR A 1015 23.85 33.90 -16.86
C TYR A 1015 24.41 32.95 -15.80
N VAL A 1016 25.68 33.15 -15.43
CA VAL A 1016 26.37 32.44 -14.36
C VAL A 1016 26.78 33.45 -13.29
N ALA A 1017 26.35 33.22 -12.05
CA ALA A 1017 26.90 33.90 -10.87
C ALA A 1017 27.70 32.90 -10.04
N ALA A 1018 28.83 33.32 -9.46
CA ALA A 1018 29.59 32.47 -8.57
C ALA A 1018 30.28 33.28 -7.46
N MET A 1019 30.70 32.58 -6.43
CA MET A 1019 31.62 33.06 -5.40
C MET A 1019 32.45 31.89 -4.87
N ARG A 1020 33.68 32.19 -4.44
CA ARG A 1020 34.47 31.29 -3.61
C ARG A 1020 34.33 31.66 -2.13
N PHE A 1021 34.36 30.65 -1.27
CA PHE A 1021 34.37 30.82 0.18
C PHE A 1021 35.40 29.89 0.85
N HIS A 1022 35.90 30.29 2.02
CA HIS A 1022 36.92 29.55 2.78
C HIS A 1022 36.65 29.56 4.29
N THR A 1023 36.67 28.38 4.89
CA THR A 1023 36.56 28.13 6.34
C THR A 1023 37.95 27.87 6.97
N PRO A 1024 38.46 28.76 7.83
CA PRO A 1024 39.81 28.64 8.41
C PRO A 1024 39.89 27.64 9.57
N THR A 1025 38.76 27.13 10.04
CA THR A 1025 38.62 26.25 11.21
C THR A 1025 37.49 25.27 10.95
N THR A 1026 37.64 24.01 11.40
CA THR A 1026 36.56 23.01 11.41
C THR A 1026 35.31 23.58 12.07
N LEU A 1027 34.15 23.41 11.44
CA LEU A 1027 32.88 23.84 12.02
C LEU A 1027 32.57 23.00 13.26
N ILE A 1028 32.42 23.65 14.42
CA ILE A 1028 31.96 22.98 15.63
C ILE A 1028 30.44 22.87 15.55
N GLN A 1029 29.92 21.70 15.14
CA GLN A 1029 28.51 21.37 15.22
C GLN A 1029 28.10 21.08 16.69
N GLN A 1030 27.97 22.14 17.50
CA GLN A 1030 27.40 22.05 18.84
C GLN A 1030 25.87 22.26 18.79
N GLY A 1031 25.12 21.20 18.49
CA GLY A 1031 23.71 21.01 18.88
C GLY A 1031 22.77 22.22 18.73
N GLN A 1032 22.89 22.97 17.64
CA GLN A 1032 22.07 24.16 17.34
C GLN A 1032 21.68 24.13 15.87
N ASP A 1033 20.39 24.35 15.62
CA ASP A 1033 19.73 24.36 14.31
C ASP A 1033 19.39 25.83 13.94
N PRO A 1034 19.67 26.33 12.72
CA PRO A 1034 20.21 25.64 11.54
C PRO A 1034 21.75 25.66 11.43
N PRO A 1035 22.33 24.77 10.60
CA PRO A 1035 23.75 24.83 10.22
C PRO A 1035 24.05 26.07 9.35
N PRO A 1036 25.31 26.56 9.32
CA PRO A 1036 25.68 27.71 8.52
C PRO A 1036 25.52 27.45 7.01
N THR A 1037 24.93 28.41 6.30
CA THR A 1037 24.78 28.38 4.84
C THR A 1037 25.55 29.50 4.17
N VAL A 1038 25.99 29.22 2.95
CA VAL A 1038 26.50 30.20 1.97
C VAL A 1038 25.54 30.25 0.79
N ARG A 1039 25.26 31.44 0.27
CA ARG A 1039 24.27 31.66 -0.78
C ARG A 1039 24.74 32.72 -1.77
N ILE A 1040 24.77 32.35 -3.05
CA ILE A 1040 24.89 33.28 -4.17
C ILE A 1040 23.48 33.58 -4.70
N SER A 1041 23.19 34.82 -5.06
CA SER A 1041 21.87 35.22 -5.58
C SER A 1041 21.98 36.29 -6.65
N VAL A 1042 21.11 36.19 -7.66
CA VAL A 1042 20.90 37.19 -8.69
C VAL A 1042 19.47 37.68 -8.55
N ILE A 1043 19.27 38.98 -8.35
CA ILE A 1043 17.93 39.58 -8.26
C ILE A 1043 17.75 40.53 -9.44
N ALA A 1044 16.88 40.17 -10.38
CA ALA A 1044 16.53 41.01 -11.51
C ALA A 1044 15.36 41.92 -11.16
N TYR A 1045 15.45 43.19 -11.56
CA TYR A 1045 14.48 44.24 -11.21
C TYR A 1045 13.89 44.89 -12.47
N ALA A 1046 12.57 44.92 -12.58
CA ALA A 1046 11.85 45.69 -13.59
C ALA A 1046 11.07 46.86 -12.95
N ASN A 1047 11.10 48.02 -13.61
CA ASN A 1047 10.48 49.25 -13.09
C ASN A 1047 9.00 49.34 -13.50
N TYR A 1048 8.11 49.48 -12.52
CA TYR A 1048 6.67 49.65 -12.72
C TYR A 1048 6.23 51.06 -12.32
N GLY A 1049 6.18 51.97 -13.31
CA GLY A 1049 5.88 53.38 -13.08
C GLY A 1049 7.03 54.14 -12.40
N GLN A 1050 6.71 55.15 -11.60
CA GLN A 1050 7.70 56.05 -10.97
C GLN A 1050 8.09 55.66 -9.53
N SER A 1051 7.47 54.64 -8.94
CA SER A 1051 7.66 54.31 -7.51
C SER A 1051 7.66 52.82 -7.17
N ASN A 1052 7.24 51.95 -8.09
CA ASN A 1052 7.08 50.53 -7.79
C ASN A 1052 8.11 49.74 -8.63
N GLN A 1053 8.62 48.65 -8.07
CA GLN A 1053 9.50 47.72 -8.76
C GLN A 1053 8.95 46.30 -8.55
N VAL A 1054 8.97 45.49 -9.61
CA VAL A 1054 8.80 44.05 -9.51
C VAL A 1054 10.18 43.40 -9.60
N GLN A 1055 10.40 42.35 -8.82
CA GLN A 1055 11.69 41.68 -8.74
C GLN A 1055 11.52 40.17 -8.86
N ARG A 1056 12.47 39.50 -9.53
CA ARG A 1056 12.59 38.04 -9.54
C ARG A 1056 13.96 37.68 -8.97
N SER A 1057 13.97 36.90 -7.89
CA SER A 1057 15.19 36.43 -7.25
C SER A 1057 15.49 34.99 -7.65
N TYR A 1058 16.69 34.80 -8.18
CA TYR A 1058 17.32 33.52 -8.45
C TYR A 1058 18.44 33.30 -7.43
N ALA A 1059 18.67 32.06 -6.98
CA ALA A 1059 19.70 31.77 -5.98
C ALA A 1059 20.13 30.31 -5.97
N THR A 1060 21.39 30.08 -5.60
CA THR A 1060 21.88 28.79 -5.08
C THR A 1060 22.30 29.01 -3.63
N GLU A 1061 21.87 28.12 -2.74
CA GLU A 1061 22.23 28.10 -1.33
C GLU A 1061 22.77 26.71 -0.99
N MET A 1062 23.85 26.66 -0.21
CA MET A 1062 24.59 25.43 0.11
C MET A 1062 24.97 25.43 1.59
N VAL A 1063 24.92 24.26 2.23
CA VAL A 1063 25.41 24.10 3.60
C VAL A 1063 26.95 24.18 3.57
N VAL A 1064 27.54 24.92 4.50
CA VAL A 1064 29.00 25.06 4.57
C VAL A 1064 29.59 23.71 5.02
N PRO A 1065 30.48 23.05 4.24
CA PRO A 1065 30.97 21.73 4.59
C PRO A 1065 31.74 21.69 5.91
N ALA A 1066 31.67 20.56 6.61
CA ALA A 1066 32.39 20.35 7.89
C ALA A 1066 33.91 20.18 7.72
N ALA A 1067 34.39 19.89 6.50
CA ALA A 1067 35.80 19.81 6.16
C ALA A 1067 36.49 21.20 6.30
N HIS A 1068 37.80 21.19 6.54
CA HIS A 1068 38.58 22.39 6.84
C HIS A 1068 39.71 22.64 5.83
N GLY A 1069 39.88 23.91 5.43
CA GLY A 1069 40.92 24.35 4.51
C GLY A 1069 40.56 24.20 3.03
N GLY A 1070 41.05 25.14 2.22
CA GLY A 1070 40.77 25.22 0.79
C GLY A 1070 39.62 26.16 0.45
N TRP A 1071 39.70 26.77 -0.73
CA TRP A 1071 38.61 27.58 -1.28
C TRP A 1071 37.60 26.66 -1.96
N ASN A 1072 36.32 26.89 -1.71
CA ASN A 1072 35.20 26.14 -2.26
C ASN A 1072 34.34 27.08 -3.11
N THR A 1073 33.94 26.68 -4.31
CA THR A 1073 33.00 27.47 -5.15
C THR A 1073 31.54 27.09 -4.87
N ILE A 1074 30.68 28.09 -4.79
CA ILE A 1074 29.23 27.98 -4.95
C ILE A 1074 28.78 28.89 -6.09
N SER A 1075 27.85 28.40 -6.89
CA SER A 1075 27.52 28.95 -8.20
C SER A 1075 26.02 28.78 -8.50
N TRP A 1076 25.49 29.73 -9.26
CA TRP A 1076 24.15 29.71 -9.82
C TRP A 1076 24.26 29.90 -11.32
N ASN A 1077 23.47 29.15 -12.09
CA ASN A 1077 23.31 29.33 -13.52
C ASN A 1077 21.83 29.24 -13.87
N GLY A 1078 21.37 30.06 -14.82
CA GLY A 1078 19.98 30.03 -15.27
C GLY A 1078 19.69 31.13 -16.29
N GLU A 1079 18.48 31.09 -16.85
CA GLU A 1079 18.03 32.08 -17.82
C GLU A 1079 17.31 33.25 -17.14
N ILE A 1080 17.60 34.44 -17.67
CA ILE A 1080 16.99 35.70 -17.25
C ILE A 1080 16.28 36.27 -18.47
N ASP A 1081 14.95 36.40 -18.34
CA ASP A 1081 14.08 36.98 -19.35
C ASP A 1081 14.43 38.46 -19.60
N ASP A 1082 14.02 38.99 -20.76
CA ASP A 1082 14.07 40.43 -21.02
C ASP A 1082 13.06 41.22 -20.16
N THR A 1083 12.08 40.53 -19.58
CA THR A 1083 10.92 41.10 -18.89
C THR A 1083 10.52 40.30 -17.64
N ILE A 1084 10.09 41.02 -16.59
CA ILE A 1084 9.41 40.47 -15.42
C ILE A 1084 7.98 41.03 -15.43
N ASP A 1085 6.99 40.15 -15.45
CA ASP A 1085 5.55 40.51 -15.52
C ASP A 1085 5.24 41.49 -16.68
N HIS A 1086 5.91 41.28 -17.82
CA HIS A 1086 5.90 42.10 -19.03
C HIS A 1086 6.60 43.47 -18.94
N TYR A 1087 7.26 43.81 -17.82
CA TYR A 1087 8.07 45.02 -17.66
C TYR A 1087 9.55 44.72 -17.92
N PRO A 1088 10.27 45.52 -18.74
CA PRO A 1088 11.68 45.25 -19.04
C PRO A 1088 12.58 45.21 -17.80
N VAL A 1089 13.48 44.22 -17.75
CA VAL A 1089 14.54 44.16 -16.74
C VAL A 1089 15.44 45.38 -16.91
N SER A 1090 15.58 46.15 -15.83
CA SER A 1090 16.32 47.41 -15.79
C SER A 1090 17.74 47.24 -15.27
N HIS A 1091 17.89 46.42 -14.23
CA HIS A 1091 19.15 46.19 -13.54
C HIS A 1091 19.11 44.86 -12.77
N MET A 1092 20.28 44.38 -12.34
CA MET A 1092 20.42 43.18 -11.50
C MET A 1092 21.25 43.48 -10.25
N TRP A 1093 20.96 42.78 -9.15
CA TRP A 1093 21.82 42.73 -7.97
C TRP A 1093 22.47 41.36 -7.90
N VAL A 1094 23.79 41.33 -7.71
CA VAL A 1094 24.58 40.12 -7.46
C VAL A 1094 24.91 40.10 -5.98
N MET A 1095 24.41 39.13 -5.22
CA MET A 1095 24.51 39.08 -3.77
C MET A 1095 25.19 37.80 -3.29
N ALA A 1096 26.30 37.95 -2.60
CA ALA A 1096 27.02 36.89 -1.89
C ALA A 1096 26.66 36.96 -0.40
N SER A 1097 26.13 35.88 0.17
CA SER A 1097 25.47 35.88 1.49
C SER A 1097 25.90 34.71 2.38
N VAL A 1098 25.87 34.93 3.69
CA VAL A 1098 26.12 33.95 4.74
C VAL A 1098 24.97 34.00 5.77
N ARG A 1099 24.54 32.84 6.28
CA ARG A 1099 23.51 32.73 7.34
C ARG A 1099 23.91 31.73 8.43
N TYR A 1100 23.27 31.84 9.59
CA TYR A 1100 23.30 30.86 10.69
C TYR A 1100 24.72 30.49 11.19
N LEU A 1101 25.65 31.43 11.07
CA LEU A 1101 27.04 31.25 11.46
C LEU A 1101 27.20 31.61 12.95
N ASN A 1102 27.57 30.65 13.79
CA ASN A 1102 27.63 30.82 15.25
C ASN A 1102 29.05 31.18 15.71
N ASP A 1103 29.36 32.48 15.81
CA ASP A 1103 30.69 33.06 16.15
C ASP A 1103 31.89 32.59 15.30
N GLN A 1104 31.63 31.81 14.25
CA GLN A 1104 32.60 31.30 13.29
C GLN A 1104 32.90 32.34 12.20
N ILE A 1105 33.96 32.09 11.43
CA ILE A 1105 34.47 32.99 10.39
C ILE A 1105 34.33 32.30 9.03
N ILE A 1106 33.76 33.02 8.05
CA ILE A 1106 33.82 32.66 6.64
C ILE A 1106 34.48 33.81 5.88
N TYR A 1107 35.41 33.47 4.99
CA TYR A 1107 35.95 34.40 4.00
C TYR A 1107 35.21 34.20 2.68
N LEU A 1108 34.84 35.29 1.99
CA LEU A 1108 34.29 35.29 0.63
C LEU A 1108 35.25 36.01 -0.33
N ASP A 1109 35.38 35.49 -1.54
CA ASP A 1109 36.26 36.01 -2.60
C ASP A 1109 35.76 35.57 -3.99
N ASP A 1110 36.36 36.09 -5.06
CA ASP A 1110 36.03 35.81 -6.47
C ASP A 1110 34.51 35.86 -6.77
N VAL A 1111 33.81 36.88 -6.28
CA VAL A 1111 32.36 37.04 -6.52
C VAL A 1111 32.10 37.68 -7.88
N TYR A 1112 31.34 37.02 -8.75
CA TYR A 1112 31.02 37.58 -10.07
C TYR A 1112 29.64 37.17 -10.61
N LEU A 1113 29.21 37.92 -11.64
CA LEU A 1113 28.19 37.54 -12.61
C LEU A 1113 28.79 37.65 -14.01
N GLU A 1114 28.50 36.69 -14.88
CA GLU A 1114 28.87 36.66 -16.30
C GLU A 1114 27.64 36.27 -17.14
N LYS A 1115 27.46 36.91 -18.30
CA LYS A 1115 26.48 36.43 -19.29
C LYS A 1115 27.08 35.32 -20.13
N LEU A 1116 26.35 34.23 -20.34
CA LEU A 1116 26.65 33.28 -21.39
C LEU A 1116 26.25 33.90 -22.75
N SER A 1117 27.25 34.06 -23.63
CA SER A 1117 27.02 34.36 -25.04
C SER A 1117 26.09 33.32 -25.68
N GLU A 1118 25.30 33.78 -26.64
CA GLU A 1118 24.57 32.95 -27.60
C GLU A 1118 25.53 32.08 -28.45
#